data_AF-A0A3E1R743-F1
#
_entry.id   AF-A0A3E1R743-F1
#
_cell.length_a   1.000
_cell.length_b   1.000
_cell.length_c   1.000
_cell.angle_alpha   90.00
_cell.angle_beta   90.00
_cell.angle_gamma   90.00
#
_symmetry.space_group_name_H-M   'P 1'
#
loop_
_entity.id
_entity.type
_entity.pdbx_description
1 polymer ?
#
loop_
_entity_poly.entity_id
_entity_poly.type
_entity_poly.pdbx_seq_one_letter_code
_entity_poly.pdbx_strand_id
1 'polypeptide(L)'
;MKAHSTWVVLCVGLLPLPGLERVCAAPLAAPAATNDTQTLWLRSRVQAAAVHMAAIEQLYSNWSAQAPGSPERDRMTPPLLGQLQSLQAEAVNPNALQRAATISLALVQPGMAARLYQQLARIDPNRAVEWLEHSAQQYLASGAPGQAAALYELAGKKMPKGASRLRLTMLAMNAHLANRDGRRALRLAKANAALFAQNNEFMQQAVGIAIAQNDLQWAKGAGRKLLALSPKDPAQLERQIQLELAAHDLDAARALAQQQVQLQPDNVAQRTRLARIADWSGQPELALLHWQHLARTVPSPEVLERTLQVALALERDAVWLKTAHQVSLVRALTGEELQGLAHITARAQAPGTVVEFLEDYSQRRPMPAALWQALATAQEQLGHYSAALAIWQSADGLEEPTAAMARAHLLLLLERPQQALDELRAERPKVSPEHLDFWRAQGDLEWDYGSRTDALDAYVKVWTSGSTDTHAAERLIAGWAEQGEWEQAVTLAWEAYQRLDQPRWLLLAMDAAARGEQWDLLHRAAARAQDVEARLADSEMYWLLKAHVAAHEQHNDLALEAYRHALTLNPNAVPLRVQLLVMTLADGLEPQLAEQLQQWQAEAQEQSDYWPVFALGRLHLRQLMDSMDWFERQVLIQPQDYRWQADYLYWLGRIDPQTLEPGTRQDILGRMQALLLRQDLPQDKGQAEMLLSLAAVARAWEGDRASDAVLQDILTLGYGQAPVFQLLVDSSLSRKDVDAARRWLQSAEAQKLEMPAYQHLALALQTNDLAAIEQVLGERGNALGAADRVSALRRLGRNAEALALADRELLDAPLASKDRLQEQRDALRLQQSSEVTLGYRARDFAGFKLGITELAGSFATDTARLKFRVAHNNLSSDGLQVLTDHVDAENELALTAELQQQADPVEITLGANARTDNTLLFARLDWAHALEANNSMHLDLQLHNLSDLTPALRLVGSQDKVAWVLHHTASDSLVGHVGLAWQQFNSRSGVFLGQGYRTEAALEKTLSTTEPHWSVRLSGSSDNNRLADGLPSDVSGSLLPAGQTIRNVIASNFSTAGIGTTLNWGMSDGLLRSTSGMLDAWAGQQWPSNENAYAVRAGIHIPLNATGTARVRLEGHYTNVVGGATAQADRGLGMLLQYRF
;
A
#
# COMPACT_ATOMS: atom_id res chain seq x y z
N MET A 1 15.95 33.95 51.32
CA MET A 1 15.05 33.61 52.45
C MET A 1 14.37 32.29 52.09
N LYS A 2 14.37 31.21 52.88
CA LYS A 2 14.90 30.90 54.23
C LYS A 2 15.61 29.51 54.22
N ALA A 3 16.31 29.21 55.33
CA ALA A 3 17.03 27.99 55.74
C ALA A 3 16.38 26.62 55.40
N HIS A 4 17.09 25.47 55.35
CA HIS A 4 18.12 24.98 56.30
C HIS A 4 19.30 24.16 55.74
N SER A 5 20.40 24.20 56.51
CA SER A 5 21.66 23.44 56.47
C SER A 5 21.61 22.19 57.40
N THR A 6 21.96 20.96 56.99
CA THR A 6 23.31 20.29 56.86
C THR A 6 23.61 19.32 58.04
N TRP A 7 24.49 18.32 57.83
CA TRP A 7 25.07 17.32 58.79
C TRP A 7 24.18 16.08 59.11
N VAL A 8 24.61 14.84 59.44
CA VAL A 8 25.88 14.08 59.72
C VAL A 8 25.62 12.55 59.48
N VAL A 9 26.55 11.55 59.42
CA VAL A 9 27.92 11.38 58.87
C VAL A 9 28.43 9.90 59.08
N LEU A 10 29.30 9.33 58.20
CA LEU A 10 30.12 8.07 58.35
C LEU A 10 29.38 6.70 58.55
N CYS A 11 29.98 5.49 58.39
CA CYS A 11 31.05 4.94 57.51
C CYS A 11 31.08 3.39 57.53
N VAL A 12 31.53 2.77 56.43
CA VAL A 12 32.34 1.50 56.29
C VAL A 12 32.13 0.30 57.24
N GLY A 13 31.94 -0.93 56.69
CA GLY A 13 32.25 -2.16 57.46
C GLY A 13 31.83 -3.58 56.97
N LEU A 14 32.36 -4.08 55.83
CA LEU A 14 32.85 -5.47 55.60
C LEU A 14 32.02 -6.77 55.87
N LEU A 15 32.00 -7.65 54.83
CA LEU A 15 31.96 -9.15 54.82
C LEU A 15 30.63 -9.89 55.15
N PRO A 16 30.43 -11.20 54.78
CA PRO A 16 30.55 -11.79 53.42
C PRO A 16 29.50 -12.89 53.04
N LEU A 17 29.24 -13.09 51.73
CA LEU A 17 28.79 -14.35 51.07
C LEU A 17 27.40 -14.96 51.53
N PRO A 18 26.90 -16.11 51.01
CA PRO A 18 26.00 -16.11 49.83
C PRO A 18 24.73 -17.01 49.95
N GLY A 19 23.76 -16.89 49.01
CA GLY A 19 22.91 -18.04 48.64
C GLY A 19 21.41 -17.84 48.36
N LEU A 20 21.02 -18.23 47.13
CA LEU A 20 19.79 -18.96 46.74
C LEU A 20 18.39 -18.29 46.70
N GLU A 21 17.93 -18.22 45.44
CA GLU A 21 16.64 -18.73 44.91
C GLU A 21 15.38 -17.86 44.72
N ARG A 22 15.15 -17.58 43.42
CA ARG A 22 13.94 -17.88 42.61
C ARG A 22 12.59 -17.29 43.01
N VAL A 23 12.03 -16.52 42.06
CA VAL A 23 10.59 -16.41 41.81
C VAL A 23 10.33 -16.64 40.33
N CYS A 24 9.33 -17.46 40.00
CA CYS A 24 8.86 -17.70 38.63
C CYS A 24 7.40 -17.27 38.47
N ALA A 25 7.10 -16.70 37.29
CA ALA A 25 5.83 -16.75 36.54
C ALA A 25 4.50 -16.19 37.11
N ALA A 26 3.87 -15.40 36.22
CA ALA A 26 2.49 -14.95 36.03
C ALA A 26 1.36 -16.03 36.22
N PRO A 27 0.03 -15.76 36.00
CA PRO A 27 -0.61 -14.59 35.36
C PRO A 27 -1.98 -14.11 35.94
N LEU A 28 -2.59 -13.13 35.24
CA LEU A 28 -4.04 -12.86 35.01
C LEU A 28 -5.11 -13.31 36.04
N ALA A 29 -5.87 -12.34 36.59
CA ALA A 29 -7.34 -12.21 36.43
C ALA A 29 -8.00 -11.28 37.48
N ALA A 30 -8.95 -10.44 37.05
CA ALA A 30 -9.99 -9.83 37.91
C ALA A 30 -11.17 -10.83 38.09
N PRO A 31 -12.14 -10.68 39.03
CA PRO A 31 -12.58 -9.43 39.66
C PRO A 31 -13.09 -9.53 41.13
N ALA A 32 -13.86 -8.50 41.54
CA ALA A 32 -14.98 -8.53 42.49
C ALA A 32 -14.70 -8.59 44.01
N ALA A 33 -14.81 -7.40 44.59
CA ALA A 33 -14.79 -7.03 46.00
C ALA A 33 -15.88 -7.65 46.92
N THR A 34 -15.52 -7.77 48.21
CA THR A 34 -16.35 -7.53 49.43
C THR A 34 -17.59 -8.38 49.73
N ASN A 35 -17.73 -8.83 50.99
CA ASN A 35 -18.69 -8.27 51.98
C ASN A 35 -18.84 -9.17 53.23
N ASP A 36 -18.11 -8.87 54.30
CA ASP A 36 -18.31 -9.52 55.63
C ASP A 36 -19.51 -8.94 56.43
N THR A 37 -20.31 -8.06 55.80
CA THR A 37 -21.46 -7.37 56.40
C THR A 37 -22.79 -8.11 56.18
N GLN A 38 -22.90 -9.02 55.21
CA GLN A 38 -24.17 -9.73 54.93
C GLN A 38 -24.40 -10.97 55.83
N THR A 39 -23.33 -11.63 56.26
CA THR A 39 -23.37 -12.93 56.96
C THR A 39 -24.07 -12.86 58.33
N LEU A 40 -24.06 -11.67 58.95
CA LEU A 40 -24.74 -11.38 60.23
C LEU A 40 -26.23 -11.07 60.06
N TRP A 41 -26.69 -10.61 58.89
CA TRP A 41 -28.11 -10.25 58.69
C TRP A 41 -29.00 -11.48 58.44
N LEU A 42 -28.55 -12.41 57.59
CA LEU A 42 -29.37 -13.53 57.10
C LEU A 42 -29.77 -14.55 58.17
N ARG A 43 -28.92 -14.79 59.19
CA ARG A 43 -29.26 -15.73 60.28
C ARG A 43 -30.47 -15.26 61.11
N SER A 44 -30.72 -13.95 61.20
CA SER A 44 -31.82 -13.39 62.00
C SER A 44 -33.22 -13.73 61.45
N ARG A 45 -33.45 -13.61 60.13
CA ARG A 45 -34.79 -13.73 59.54
C ARG A 45 -35.31 -15.17 59.43
N VAL A 46 -34.42 -16.15 59.21
CA VAL A 46 -34.81 -17.57 59.17
C VAL A 46 -35.34 -18.03 60.52
N GLN A 47 -34.71 -17.57 61.60
CA GLN A 47 -35.11 -17.90 62.97
C GLN A 47 -36.43 -17.20 63.34
N ALA A 48 -36.66 -15.96 62.90
CA ALA A 48 -37.94 -15.25 63.06
C ALA A 48 -39.12 -15.95 62.33
N ALA A 49 -38.93 -16.39 61.09
CA ALA A 49 -39.99 -17.06 60.32
C ALA A 49 -40.41 -18.41 60.91
N ALA A 50 -39.47 -19.15 61.51
CA ALA A 50 -39.78 -20.38 62.24
C ALA A 50 -40.64 -20.12 63.49
N VAL A 51 -40.37 -19.02 64.21
CA VAL A 51 -41.17 -18.59 65.38
C VAL A 51 -42.56 -18.12 64.95
N HIS A 52 -42.70 -17.37 63.84
CA HIS A 52 -44.00 -16.95 63.31
C HIS A 52 -44.85 -18.18 62.89
N MET A 53 -44.26 -19.18 62.24
CA MET A 53 -44.98 -20.42 61.92
C MET A 53 -45.40 -21.18 63.20
N ALA A 54 -44.54 -21.27 64.21
CA ALA A 54 -44.90 -21.91 65.48
C ALA A 54 -46.08 -21.21 66.18
N ALA A 55 -46.16 -19.87 66.12
CA ALA A 55 -47.31 -19.12 66.60
C ALA A 55 -48.59 -19.43 65.80
N ILE A 56 -48.51 -19.57 64.48
CA ILE A 56 -49.63 -20.00 63.63
C ILE A 56 -50.07 -21.43 63.95
N GLU A 57 -49.13 -22.35 64.17
CA GLU A 57 -49.44 -23.73 64.57
C GLU A 57 -50.08 -23.78 65.96
N GLN A 58 -49.67 -22.93 66.90
CA GLN A 58 -50.32 -22.80 68.20
C GLN A 58 -51.73 -22.20 68.09
N LEU A 59 -51.92 -21.14 67.30
CA LEU A 59 -53.25 -20.56 67.02
C LEU A 59 -54.16 -21.56 66.30
N TYR A 60 -53.63 -22.33 65.35
CA TYR A 60 -54.35 -23.38 64.64
C TYR A 60 -54.66 -24.58 65.54
N SER A 61 -53.76 -24.95 66.46
CA SER A 61 -54.00 -25.99 67.47
C SER A 61 -55.16 -25.58 68.38
N ASN A 62 -55.14 -24.34 68.89
CA ASN A 62 -56.23 -23.78 69.69
C ASN A 62 -57.55 -23.69 68.88
N TRP A 63 -57.50 -23.29 67.60
CA TRP A 63 -58.66 -23.22 66.69
C TRP A 63 -59.25 -24.60 66.37
N SER A 64 -58.39 -25.59 66.14
CA SER A 64 -58.78 -26.96 65.80
C SER A 64 -59.30 -27.75 67.01
N ALA A 65 -58.82 -27.42 68.21
CA ALA A 65 -59.37 -27.92 69.48
C ALA A 65 -60.78 -27.38 69.79
N GLN A 66 -61.17 -26.22 69.24
CA GLN A 66 -62.57 -25.77 69.31
C GLN A 66 -63.46 -26.61 68.39
N ALA A 67 -64.69 -26.87 68.82
CA ALA A 67 -65.69 -27.57 68.02
C ALA A 67 -65.93 -26.85 66.67
N PRO A 68 -66.06 -27.57 65.54
CA PRO A 68 -66.41 -26.98 64.26
C PRO A 68 -67.71 -26.14 64.36
N GLY A 69 -67.64 -24.86 63.95
CA GLY A 69 -68.76 -23.92 64.03
C GLY A 69 -69.02 -23.30 65.41
N SER A 70 -68.11 -23.42 66.39
CA SER A 70 -68.25 -22.66 67.64
C SER A 70 -67.99 -21.15 67.42
N PRO A 71 -68.65 -20.25 68.19
CA PRO A 71 -68.38 -18.82 68.10
C PRO A 71 -66.92 -18.43 68.40
N GLU A 72 -66.23 -19.18 69.26
CA GLU A 72 -64.78 -19.03 69.45
C GLU A 72 -64.01 -19.33 68.16
N ARG A 73 -64.34 -20.43 67.47
CA ARG A 73 -63.67 -20.83 66.22
C ARG A 73 -63.87 -19.79 65.12
N ASP A 74 -65.06 -19.23 64.99
CA ASP A 74 -65.33 -18.15 64.03
C ASP A 74 -64.62 -16.84 64.42
N ARG A 75 -64.53 -16.50 65.70
CA ARG A 75 -63.71 -15.36 66.17
C ARG A 75 -62.21 -15.57 65.93
N MET A 76 -61.73 -16.81 65.98
CA MET A 76 -60.32 -17.16 65.76
C MET A 76 -59.94 -17.30 64.28
N THR A 77 -60.92 -17.51 63.38
CA THR A 77 -60.65 -17.71 61.95
C THR A 77 -60.04 -16.47 61.25
N PRO A 78 -60.58 -15.24 61.38
CA PRO A 78 -59.98 -14.06 60.75
C PRO A 78 -58.56 -13.74 61.26
N PRO A 79 -58.25 -13.81 62.58
CA PRO A 79 -56.87 -13.75 63.05
C PRO A 79 -55.97 -14.81 62.41
N LEU A 80 -56.41 -16.08 62.35
CA LEU A 80 -55.62 -17.16 61.75
C LEU A 80 -55.39 -16.97 60.25
N LEU A 81 -56.41 -16.58 59.49
CA LEU A 81 -56.28 -16.25 58.06
C LEU A 81 -55.37 -15.04 57.84
N GLY A 82 -55.47 -14.01 58.69
CA GLY A 82 -54.56 -12.86 58.67
C GLY A 82 -53.11 -13.27 58.92
N GLN A 83 -52.87 -14.19 59.86
CA GLN A 83 -51.53 -14.72 60.14
C GLN A 83 -51.01 -15.63 59.02
N LEU A 84 -51.85 -16.46 58.41
CA LEU A 84 -51.48 -17.24 57.21
C LEU A 84 -51.12 -16.32 56.03
N GLN A 85 -51.83 -15.19 55.89
CA GLN A 85 -51.57 -14.19 54.87
C GLN A 85 -50.31 -13.36 55.15
N SER A 86 -49.97 -13.05 56.41
CA SER A 86 -48.67 -12.43 56.76
C SER A 86 -47.51 -13.40 56.58
N LEU A 87 -47.67 -14.67 56.96
CA LEU A 87 -46.68 -15.72 56.71
C LEU A 87 -46.39 -15.87 55.21
N GLN A 88 -47.42 -15.77 54.36
CA GLN A 88 -47.27 -15.80 52.90
C GLN A 88 -46.34 -14.69 52.37
N ALA A 89 -46.27 -13.55 53.06
CA ALA A 89 -45.41 -12.42 52.72
C ALA A 89 -44.01 -12.48 53.35
N GLU A 90 -43.83 -13.20 54.47
CA GLU A 90 -42.57 -13.20 55.24
C GLU A 90 -41.72 -14.48 55.11
N ALA A 91 -42.34 -15.66 54.93
CA ALA A 91 -41.64 -16.93 55.12
C ALA A 91 -40.92 -17.45 53.86
N VAL A 92 -39.60 -17.64 53.98
CA VAL A 92 -38.75 -18.29 52.96
C VAL A 92 -38.62 -19.81 53.22
N ASN A 93 -39.57 -20.43 53.92
CA ASN A 93 -39.52 -21.83 54.32
C ASN A 93 -40.60 -22.67 53.60
N PRO A 94 -40.23 -23.59 52.68
CA PRO A 94 -41.20 -24.41 51.95
C PRO A 94 -42.13 -25.25 52.83
N ASN A 95 -41.63 -25.79 53.94
CA ASN A 95 -42.44 -26.60 54.86
C ASN A 95 -43.55 -25.77 55.54
N ALA A 96 -43.27 -24.49 55.83
CA ALA A 96 -44.27 -23.59 56.39
C ALA A 96 -45.39 -23.28 55.36
N LEU A 97 -45.02 -23.03 54.10
CA LEU A 97 -45.98 -22.75 53.03
C LEU A 97 -46.80 -23.99 52.62
N GLN A 98 -46.23 -25.19 52.65
CA GLN A 98 -47.00 -26.42 52.40
C GLN A 98 -48.01 -26.69 53.51
N ARG A 99 -47.63 -26.48 54.78
CA ARG A 99 -48.56 -26.56 55.92
C ARG A 99 -49.65 -25.49 55.80
N ALA A 100 -49.29 -24.25 55.44
CA ALA A 100 -50.24 -23.17 55.19
C ALA A 100 -51.24 -23.52 54.07
N ALA A 101 -50.79 -24.13 52.95
CA ALA A 101 -51.68 -24.57 51.88
C ALA A 101 -52.69 -25.63 52.35
N THR A 102 -52.23 -26.61 53.14
CA THR A 102 -53.10 -27.63 53.75
C THR A 102 -54.10 -27.01 54.73
N ILE A 103 -53.67 -26.05 55.57
CA ILE A 103 -54.56 -25.32 56.47
C ILE A 103 -55.57 -24.47 55.67
N SER A 104 -55.16 -23.82 54.57
CA SER A 104 -56.08 -23.09 53.68
C SER A 104 -57.14 -23.99 53.03
N LEU A 105 -56.80 -25.23 52.66
CA LEU A 105 -57.79 -26.21 52.21
C LEU A 105 -58.73 -26.64 53.34
N ALA A 106 -58.21 -26.86 54.56
CA ALA A 106 -59.02 -27.17 55.74
C ALA A 106 -59.96 -26.02 56.16
N LEU A 107 -59.57 -24.78 55.89
CA LEU A 107 -60.38 -23.56 56.02
C LEU A 107 -61.30 -23.30 54.81
N VAL A 108 -61.42 -24.26 53.88
CA VAL A 108 -62.28 -24.22 52.68
C VAL A 108 -61.96 -23.03 51.77
N GLN A 109 -60.67 -22.74 51.56
CA GLN A 109 -60.19 -21.67 50.67
C GLN A 109 -59.38 -22.25 49.48
N PRO A 110 -60.03 -22.94 48.52
CA PRO A 110 -59.32 -23.55 47.37
C PRO A 110 -58.61 -22.52 46.49
N GLY A 111 -59.14 -21.29 46.36
CA GLY A 111 -58.45 -20.20 45.66
C GLY A 111 -57.27 -19.59 46.42
N MET A 112 -57.19 -19.78 47.75
CA MET A 112 -55.98 -19.46 48.54
C MET A 112 -54.97 -20.60 48.41
N ALA A 113 -55.41 -21.85 48.53
CA ALA A 113 -54.58 -23.03 48.31
C ALA A 113 -54.00 -23.08 46.89
N ALA A 114 -54.77 -22.75 45.85
CA ALA A 114 -54.28 -22.68 44.46
C ALA A 114 -53.14 -21.68 44.28
N ARG A 115 -53.20 -20.53 44.99
CA ARG A 115 -52.14 -19.52 45.03
C ARG A 115 -50.94 -19.98 45.86
N LEU A 116 -51.16 -20.66 46.98
CA LEU A 116 -50.08 -21.23 47.80
C LEU A 116 -49.36 -22.40 47.08
N TYR A 117 -50.07 -23.27 46.36
CA TYR A 117 -49.47 -24.27 45.47
C TYR A 117 -48.73 -23.60 44.30
N GLN A 118 -49.25 -22.52 43.74
CA GLN A 118 -48.54 -21.75 42.71
C GLN A 118 -47.28 -21.06 43.26
N GLN A 119 -47.24 -20.72 44.55
CA GLN A 119 -46.05 -20.21 45.24
C GLN A 119 -45.07 -21.34 45.58
N LEU A 120 -45.56 -22.50 46.05
CA LEU A 120 -44.77 -23.72 46.24
C LEU A 120 -44.10 -24.17 44.95
N ALA A 121 -44.80 -24.13 43.81
CA ALA A 121 -44.24 -24.41 42.48
C ALA A 121 -43.08 -23.49 42.06
N ARG A 122 -42.85 -22.37 42.76
CA ARG A 122 -41.72 -21.45 42.54
C ARG A 122 -40.54 -21.70 43.49
N ILE A 123 -40.81 -22.10 44.74
CA ILE A 123 -39.78 -22.29 45.77
C ILE A 123 -39.34 -23.75 45.97
N ASP A 124 -40.20 -24.70 45.58
CA ASP A 124 -39.90 -26.12 45.42
C ASP A 124 -39.97 -26.49 43.92
N PRO A 125 -38.91 -26.18 43.15
CA PRO A 125 -38.91 -26.40 41.71
C PRO A 125 -39.02 -27.89 41.33
N ASN A 126 -38.64 -28.80 42.23
CA ASN A 126 -38.61 -30.24 41.97
C ASN A 126 -40.02 -30.85 41.80
N ARG A 127 -41.06 -30.22 42.37
CA ARG A 127 -42.46 -30.68 42.28
C ARG A 127 -43.39 -29.72 41.52
N ALA A 128 -42.81 -28.77 40.77
CA ALA A 128 -43.56 -27.67 40.17
C ALA A 128 -44.71 -28.09 39.22
N VAL A 129 -44.61 -29.20 38.47
CA VAL A 129 -45.69 -29.65 37.57
C VAL A 129 -46.88 -30.21 38.34
N GLU A 130 -46.62 -31.00 39.38
CA GLU A 130 -47.64 -31.54 40.29
C GLU A 130 -48.41 -30.40 40.97
N TRP A 131 -47.68 -29.41 41.50
CA TRP A 131 -48.27 -28.20 42.08
C TRP A 131 -49.05 -27.35 41.07
N LEU A 132 -48.65 -27.32 39.79
CA LEU A 132 -49.39 -26.63 38.72
C LEU A 132 -50.65 -27.37 38.27
N GLU A 133 -50.64 -28.71 38.15
CA GLU A 133 -51.85 -29.48 37.85
C GLU A 133 -52.83 -29.42 39.02
N HIS A 134 -52.38 -29.51 40.27
CA HIS A 134 -53.24 -29.29 41.43
C HIS A 134 -53.81 -27.87 41.47
N SER A 135 -53.00 -26.84 41.16
CA SER A 135 -53.50 -25.46 41.01
C SER A 135 -54.55 -25.36 39.89
N ALA A 136 -54.32 -25.96 38.72
CA ALA A 136 -55.28 -25.98 37.60
C ALA A 136 -56.61 -26.65 37.97
N GLN A 137 -56.54 -27.78 38.68
CA GLN A 137 -57.71 -28.49 39.21
C GLN A 137 -58.48 -27.64 40.22
N GLN A 138 -57.78 -26.97 41.16
CA GLN A 138 -58.42 -26.06 42.11
C GLN A 138 -59.03 -24.83 41.42
N TYR A 139 -58.43 -24.33 40.33
CA TYR A 139 -59.02 -23.26 39.52
C TYR A 139 -60.24 -23.72 38.71
N LEU A 140 -60.28 -24.95 38.19
CA LEU A 140 -61.53 -25.53 37.65
C LEU A 140 -62.60 -25.61 38.73
N ALA A 141 -62.25 -26.14 39.91
CA ALA A 141 -63.17 -26.28 41.04
C ALA A 141 -63.67 -24.91 41.56
N SER A 142 -62.86 -23.86 41.46
CA SER A 142 -63.27 -22.48 41.75
C SER A 142 -63.98 -21.77 40.59
N GLY A 143 -64.34 -22.47 39.50
CA GLY A 143 -65.12 -21.91 38.39
C GLY A 143 -64.34 -21.12 37.34
N ALA A 144 -63.02 -21.29 37.24
CA ALA A 144 -62.13 -20.51 36.36
C ALA A 144 -61.47 -21.35 35.24
N PRO A 145 -62.23 -21.84 34.23
CA PRO A 145 -61.69 -22.69 33.17
C PRO A 145 -60.64 -22.01 32.28
N GLY A 146 -60.69 -20.68 32.11
CA GLY A 146 -59.63 -19.94 31.42
C GLY A 146 -58.29 -19.97 32.15
N GLN A 147 -58.30 -19.90 33.49
CA GLN A 147 -57.10 -20.03 34.31
C GLN A 147 -56.59 -21.47 34.29
N ALA A 148 -57.49 -22.46 34.37
CA ALA A 148 -57.13 -23.86 34.24
C ALA A 148 -56.56 -24.24 32.86
N ALA A 149 -57.12 -23.73 31.75
CA ALA A 149 -56.60 -23.95 30.41
C ALA A 149 -55.16 -23.41 30.27
N ALA A 150 -54.91 -22.20 30.80
CA ALA A 150 -53.57 -21.63 30.84
C ALA A 150 -52.58 -22.45 31.69
N LEU A 151 -53.05 -23.04 32.81
CA LEU A 151 -52.22 -23.87 33.68
C LEU A 151 -52.00 -25.29 33.11
N TYR A 152 -52.98 -25.89 32.43
CA TYR A 152 -52.78 -27.15 31.69
C TYR A 152 -51.86 -26.96 30.47
N GLU A 153 -51.96 -25.83 29.78
CA GLU A 153 -50.96 -25.46 28.78
C GLU A 153 -49.56 -25.31 29.40
N LEU A 154 -49.44 -24.70 30.58
CA LEU A 154 -48.17 -24.51 31.27
C LEU A 154 -47.57 -25.84 31.77
N ALA A 155 -48.41 -26.73 32.31
CA ALA A 155 -48.03 -28.10 32.69
C ALA A 155 -47.63 -28.91 31.45
N GLY A 156 -48.42 -28.88 30.37
CA GLY A 156 -48.12 -29.54 29.10
C GLY A 156 -46.89 -29.00 28.38
N LYS A 157 -46.50 -27.74 28.62
CA LYS A 157 -45.23 -27.14 28.17
C LYS A 157 -44.03 -27.63 29.00
N LYS A 158 -44.21 -27.91 30.29
CA LYS A 158 -43.17 -28.48 31.18
C LYS A 158 -43.00 -30.00 31.01
N MET A 159 -44.02 -30.71 30.52
CA MET A 159 -43.95 -32.14 30.23
C MET A 159 -43.28 -32.44 28.88
N PRO A 160 -42.52 -33.55 28.76
CA PRO A 160 -41.98 -34.01 27.48
C PRO A 160 -43.09 -34.33 26.47
N LYS A 161 -42.74 -34.27 25.17
CA LYS A 161 -43.66 -34.59 24.07
C LYS A 161 -44.04 -36.07 24.13
N GLY A 162 -45.32 -36.37 24.31
CA GLY A 162 -45.84 -37.74 24.44
C GLY A 162 -47.32 -37.75 24.83
N ALA A 163 -47.84 -38.92 25.22
CA ALA A 163 -49.25 -39.13 25.57
C ALA A 163 -49.77 -38.14 26.63
N SER A 164 -48.98 -37.87 27.68
CA SER A 164 -49.33 -36.88 28.72
C SER A 164 -49.53 -35.47 28.16
N ARG A 165 -48.74 -35.09 27.14
CA ARG A 165 -48.88 -33.80 26.45
C ARG A 165 -50.05 -33.79 25.46
N LEU A 166 -50.31 -34.88 24.71
CA LEU A 166 -51.54 -35.00 23.91
C LEU A 166 -52.78 -34.87 24.80
N ARG A 167 -52.82 -35.56 25.94
CA ARG A 167 -53.90 -35.47 26.93
C ARG A 167 -54.09 -34.03 27.41
N LEU A 168 -53.02 -33.36 27.86
CA LEU A 168 -53.09 -31.98 28.33
C LEU A 168 -53.44 -30.98 27.20
N THR A 169 -53.02 -31.23 25.95
CA THR A 169 -53.43 -30.44 24.78
C THR A 169 -54.90 -30.63 24.45
N MET A 170 -55.43 -31.86 24.41
CA MET A 170 -56.84 -32.12 24.17
C MET A 170 -57.71 -31.55 25.29
N LEU A 171 -57.28 -31.69 26.55
CA LEU A 171 -57.92 -31.03 27.69
C LEU A 171 -57.91 -29.51 27.57
N ALA A 172 -56.82 -28.90 27.10
CA ALA A 172 -56.75 -27.46 26.85
C ALA A 172 -57.60 -27.03 25.63
N MET A 173 -57.64 -27.80 24.53
CA MET A 173 -58.54 -27.55 23.38
C MET A 173 -60.00 -27.58 23.82
N ASN A 174 -60.38 -28.60 24.58
CA ASN A 174 -61.73 -28.76 25.11
C ASN A 174 -62.06 -27.69 26.16
N ALA A 175 -61.10 -27.28 27.01
CA ALA A 175 -61.27 -26.17 27.94
C ALA A 175 -61.42 -24.81 27.21
N HIS A 176 -60.70 -24.58 26.11
CA HIS A 176 -60.90 -23.40 25.25
C HIS A 176 -62.27 -23.43 24.57
N LEU A 177 -62.70 -24.58 24.02
CA LEU A 177 -64.04 -24.74 23.44
C LEU A 177 -65.15 -24.56 24.49
N ALA A 178 -64.96 -25.06 25.71
CA ALA A 178 -65.88 -24.84 26.84
C ALA A 178 -65.92 -23.36 27.27
N ASN A 179 -64.78 -22.66 27.20
CA ASN A 179 -64.68 -21.21 27.34
C ASN A 179 -65.11 -20.44 26.05
N ARG A 180 -65.73 -21.14 25.08
CA ARG A 180 -66.21 -20.64 23.78
C ARG A 180 -65.15 -19.97 22.88
N ASP A 181 -63.88 -20.22 23.12
CA ASP A 181 -62.76 -19.67 22.35
C ASP A 181 -62.33 -20.64 21.23
N GLY A 182 -63.21 -20.80 20.23
CA GLY A 182 -62.94 -21.61 19.05
C GLY A 182 -61.70 -21.17 18.26
N ARG A 183 -61.28 -19.90 18.38
CA ARG A 183 -60.05 -19.36 17.78
C ARG A 183 -58.80 -19.77 18.56
N ARG A 184 -58.84 -19.87 19.89
CA ARG A 184 -57.77 -20.53 20.66
C ARG A 184 -57.76 -22.03 20.41
N ALA A 185 -58.91 -22.68 20.29
CA ALA A 185 -58.99 -24.10 19.94
C ALA A 185 -58.36 -24.39 18.56
N LEU A 186 -58.70 -23.62 17.51
CA LEU A 186 -58.08 -23.76 16.18
C LEU A 186 -56.58 -23.40 16.21
N ARG A 187 -56.16 -22.37 16.96
CA ARG A 187 -54.72 -22.08 17.14
C ARG A 187 -53.99 -23.23 17.83
N LEU A 188 -54.59 -23.83 18.86
CA LEU A 188 -54.01 -24.95 19.59
C LEU A 188 -54.01 -26.24 18.75
N ALA A 189 -55.05 -26.48 17.94
CA ALA A 189 -55.08 -27.54 16.94
C ALA A 189 -53.96 -27.33 15.91
N LYS A 190 -53.86 -26.16 15.27
CA LYS A 190 -52.77 -25.84 14.33
C LYS A 190 -51.38 -26.00 14.95
N ALA A 191 -51.18 -25.50 16.18
CA ALA A 191 -49.91 -25.61 16.91
C ALA A 191 -49.50 -27.06 17.26
N ASN A 192 -50.45 -28.00 17.26
CA ASN A 192 -50.18 -29.41 17.55
C ASN A 192 -50.46 -30.34 16.34
N ALA A 193 -50.94 -29.81 15.21
CA ALA A 193 -51.30 -30.63 14.05
C ALA A 193 -50.12 -31.37 13.43
N ALA A 194 -48.91 -30.82 13.51
CA ALA A 194 -47.69 -31.54 13.14
C ALA A 194 -47.35 -32.68 14.12
N LEU A 195 -47.62 -32.50 15.42
CA LEU A 195 -47.35 -33.51 16.45
C LEU A 195 -48.32 -34.69 16.37
N PHE A 196 -49.55 -34.46 15.89
CA PHE A 196 -50.64 -35.44 15.88
C PHE A 196 -51.19 -35.74 14.47
N ALA A 197 -50.41 -35.46 13.42
CA ALA A 197 -50.82 -35.56 12.01
C ALA A 197 -51.30 -36.97 11.59
N GLN A 198 -50.82 -38.03 12.24
CA GLN A 198 -51.19 -39.42 11.94
C GLN A 198 -52.43 -39.88 12.72
N ASN A 199 -52.98 -39.06 13.63
CA ASN A 199 -54.20 -39.37 14.33
C ASN A 199 -55.40 -38.87 13.51
N ASN A 200 -56.14 -39.80 12.89
CA ASN A 200 -57.27 -39.47 12.02
C ASN A 200 -58.38 -38.70 12.75
N GLU A 201 -58.67 -39.04 14.01
CA GLU A 201 -59.69 -38.35 14.81
C GLU A 201 -59.33 -36.88 15.03
N PHE A 202 -58.08 -36.61 15.45
CA PHE A 202 -57.54 -35.26 15.57
C PHE A 202 -57.57 -34.51 14.23
N MET A 203 -57.13 -35.14 13.14
CA MET A 203 -57.08 -34.49 11.82
C MET A 203 -58.46 -34.22 11.24
N GLN A 204 -59.40 -35.15 11.35
CA GLN A 204 -60.79 -34.97 10.93
C GLN A 204 -61.48 -33.88 11.76
N GLN A 205 -61.30 -33.87 13.09
CA GLN A 205 -61.82 -32.81 13.95
C GLN A 205 -61.19 -31.46 13.58
N ALA A 206 -59.89 -31.41 13.28
CA ALA A 206 -59.22 -30.18 12.87
C ALA A 206 -59.66 -29.69 11.48
N VAL A 207 -59.89 -30.56 10.48
CA VAL A 207 -60.48 -30.20 9.18
C VAL A 207 -61.90 -29.67 9.37
N GLY A 208 -62.71 -30.34 10.20
CA GLY A 208 -64.05 -29.88 10.54
C GLY A 208 -64.05 -28.50 11.21
N ILE A 209 -63.18 -28.27 12.20
CA ILE A 209 -63.00 -26.95 12.81
C ILE A 209 -62.53 -25.93 11.77
N ALA A 210 -61.60 -26.27 10.87
CA ALA A 210 -61.13 -25.33 9.85
C ALA A 210 -62.22 -24.93 8.84
N ILE A 211 -62.98 -25.88 8.28
CA ILE A 211 -64.13 -25.59 7.41
C ILE A 211 -65.16 -24.74 8.17
N ALA A 212 -65.48 -25.10 9.42
CA ALA A 212 -66.42 -24.35 10.26
C ALA A 212 -65.91 -22.96 10.70
N GLN A 213 -64.60 -22.71 10.66
CA GLN A 213 -64.00 -21.38 10.84
C GLN A 213 -63.70 -20.67 9.50
N ASN A 214 -64.23 -21.20 8.38
CA ASN A 214 -64.07 -20.72 7.01
C ASN A 214 -62.61 -20.61 6.53
N ASP A 215 -61.74 -21.50 7.02
CA ASP A 215 -60.33 -21.59 6.62
C ASP A 215 -60.17 -22.61 5.48
N LEU A 216 -60.66 -22.22 4.29
CA LEU A 216 -60.66 -23.08 3.09
C LEU A 216 -59.26 -23.56 2.71
N GLN A 217 -58.23 -22.73 2.90
CA GLN A 217 -56.85 -23.09 2.55
C GLN A 217 -56.27 -24.15 3.49
N TRP A 218 -56.49 -24.00 4.80
CA TRP A 218 -56.11 -25.05 5.75
C TRP A 218 -56.96 -26.31 5.55
N ALA A 219 -58.25 -26.16 5.25
CA ALA A 219 -59.14 -27.27 4.93
C ALA A 219 -58.75 -28.03 3.65
N LYS A 220 -58.32 -27.34 2.58
CA LYS A 220 -57.76 -27.95 1.36
C LYS A 220 -56.49 -28.73 1.68
N GLY A 221 -55.54 -28.12 2.40
CA GLY A 221 -54.27 -28.76 2.76
C GLY A 221 -54.43 -29.97 3.69
N ALA A 222 -55.29 -29.88 4.70
CA ALA A 222 -55.59 -30.99 5.60
C ALA A 222 -56.57 -32.02 5.00
N GLY A 223 -57.44 -31.60 4.07
CA GLY A 223 -58.32 -32.45 3.27
C GLY A 223 -57.54 -33.31 2.27
N ARG A 224 -56.51 -32.77 1.60
CA ARG A 224 -55.55 -33.57 0.81
C ARG A 224 -54.86 -34.65 1.67
N LYS A 225 -54.47 -34.31 2.91
CA LYS A 225 -53.92 -35.30 3.87
C LYS A 225 -54.95 -36.35 4.28
N LEU A 226 -56.22 -35.98 4.41
CA LEU A 226 -57.33 -36.91 4.69
C LEU A 226 -57.62 -37.83 3.48
N LEU A 227 -57.64 -37.30 2.25
CA LEU A 227 -57.76 -38.09 1.02
C LEU A 227 -56.58 -39.06 0.86
N ALA A 228 -55.36 -38.68 1.27
CA ALA A 228 -54.21 -39.58 1.26
C ALA A 228 -54.38 -40.79 2.19
N LEU A 229 -55.21 -40.70 3.24
CA LEU A 229 -55.59 -41.85 4.07
C LEU A 229 -56.65 -42.74 3.40
N SER A 230 -57.30 -42.31 2.31
CA SER A 230 -58.36 -43.06 1.58
C SER A 230 -58.49 -42.65 0.09
N PRO A 231 -57.52 -42.96 -0.79
CA PRO A 231 -57.40 -42.28 -2.10
C PRO A 231 -58.40 -42.70 -3.20
N LYS A 232 -59.12 -43.81 -3.03
CA LYS A 232 -60.00 -44.39 -4.06
C LYS A 232 -61.50 -44.18 -3.81
N ASP A 233 -61.87 -43.48 -2.73
CA ASP A 233 -63.27 -43.17 -2.43
C ASP A 233 -63.80 -42.13 -3.43
N PRO A 234 -64.79 -42.45 -4.30
CA PRO A 234 -65.32 -41.51 -5.28
C PRO A 234 -65.96 -40.28 -4.64
N ALA A 235 -66.51 -40.38 -3.42
CA ALA A 235 -67.10 -39.26 -2.71
C ALA A 235 -66.02 -38.31 -2.16
N GLN A 236 -64.85 -38.82 -1.79
CA GLN A 236 -63.69 -37.99 -1.45
C GLN A 236 -63.02 -37.44 -2.71
N LEU A 237 -62.98 -38.20 -3.82
CA LEU A 237 -62.44 -37.75 -5.10
C LEU A 237 -63.26 -36.60 -5.69
N GLU A 238 -64.60 -36.73 -5.75
CA GLU A 238 -65.51 -35.69 -6.22
C GLU A 238 -65.50 -34.48 -5.27
N ARG A 239 -65.55 -34.70 -3.95
CA ARG A 239 -65.38 -33.62 -2.96
C ARG A 239 -64.04 -32.90 -3.16
N GLN A 240 -62.97 -33.63 -3.50
CA GLN A 240 -61.69 -33.01 -3.82
C GLN A 240 -61.79 -32.25 -5.15
N ILE A 241 -62.26 -32.81 -6.26
CA ILE A 241 -62.47 -32.09 -7.54
C ILE A 241 -63.23 -30.78 -7.30
N GLN A 242 -64.30 -30.80 -6.49
CA GLN A 242 -65.08 -29.62 -6.16
C GLN A 242 -64.32 -28.64 -5.25
N LEU A 243 -63.60 -29.10 -4.23
CA LEU A 243 -62.72 -28.26 -3.41
C LEU A 243 -61.58 -27.64 -4.23
N GLU A 244 -61.09 -28.34 -5.26
CA GLU A 244 -60.07 -27.84 -6.18
C GLU A 244 -60.68 -26.81 -7.14
N LEU A 245 -61.78 -27.13 -7.84
CA LEU A 245 -62.48 -26.17 -8.71
C LEU A 245 -62.95 -24.91 -7.97
N ALA A 246 -63.49 -25.06 -6.75
CA ALA A 246 -63.91 -23.93 -5.90
C ALA A 246 -62.71 -23.15 -5.31
N ALA A 247 -61.54 -23.78 -5.22
CA ALA A 247 -60.26 -23.12 -4.95
C ALA A 247 -59.53 -22.68 -6.23
N HIS A 248 -60.20 -22.74 -7.40
CA HIS A 248 -59.67 -22.45 -8.73
C HIS A 248 -58.40 -23.23 -9.15
N ASP A 249 -58.17 -24.39 -8.55
CA ASP A 249 -57.10 -25.34 -8.88
C ASP A 249 -57.54 -26.25 -10.04
N LEU A 250 -57.53 -25.67 -11.25
CA LEU A 250 -57.88 -26.36 -12.50
C LEU A 250 -56.96 -27.55 -12.79
N ASP A 251 -55.73 -27.56 -12.28
CA ASP A 251 -54.76 -28.64 -12.49
C ASP A 251 -55.07 -29.88 -11.66
N ALA A 252 -55.34 -29.72 -10.36
CA ALA A 252 -55.80 -30.82 -9.54
C ALA A 252 -57.17 -31.33 -10.04
N ALA A 253 -58.09 -30.42 -10.40
CA ALA A 253 -59.36 -30.79 -11.01
C ALA A 253 -59.18 -31.55 -12.34
N ARG A 254 -58.26 -31.13 -13.21
CA ARG A 254 -57.89 -31.84 -14.43
C ARG A 254 -57.32 -33.21 -14.14
N ALA A 255 -56.33 -33.35 -13.25
CA ALA A 255 -55.69 -34.64 -13.00
C ALA A 255 -56.72 -35.68 -12.51
N LEU A 256 -57.63 -35.23 -11.64
CA LEU A 256 -58.75 -36.03 -11.14
C LEU A 256 -59.81 -36.29 -12.24
N ALA A 257 -60.04 -35.36 -13.17
CA ALA A 257 -60.93 -35.54 -14.33
C ALA A 257 -60.33 -36.42 -15.45
N GLN A 258 -59.00 -36.42 -15.62
CA GLN A 258 -58.27 -37.35 -16.48
C GLN A 258 -58.35 -38.76 -15.88
N GLN A 259 -58.14 -38.90 -14.57
CA GLN A 259 -58.39 -40.14 -13.85
C GLN A 259 -59.86 -40.60 -14.00
N GLN A 260 -60.83 -39.67 -14.01
CA GLN A 260 -62.24 -39.97 -14.27
C GLN A 260 -62.49 -40.49 -15.70
N VAL A 261 -61.90 -39.87 -16.74
CA VAL A 261 -62.00 -40.36 -18.14
C VAL A 261 -61.25 -41.67 -18.36
N GLN A 262 -60.12 -41.90 -17.68
CA GLN A 262 -59.40 -43.17 -17.74
C GLN A 262 -60.24 -44.32 -17.16
N LEU A 263 -61.06 -44.05 -16.15
CA LEU A 263 -62.02 -45.01 -15.61
C LEU A 263 -63.23 -45.24 -16.55
N GLN A 264 -63.51 -44.33 -17.51
CA GLN A 264 -64.70 -44.36 -18.39
C GLN A 264 -64.44 -43.74 -19.80
N PRO A 265 -63.72 -44.41 -20.73
CA PRO A 265 -63.19 -43.75 -21.94
C PRO A 265 -64.18 -43.37 -23.04
N ASP A 266 -65.30 -44.08 -23.19
CA ASP A 266 -66.25 -43.91 -24.31
C ASP A 266 -67.28 -42.80 -24.06
N ASN A 267 -67.28 -42.21 -22.86
CA ASN A 267 -68.26 -41.21 -22.49
C ASN A 267 -67.94 -39.87 -23.18
N VAL A 268 -68.61 -39.59 -24.29
CA VAL A 268 -68.46 -38.34 -25.06
C VAL A 268 -68.65 -37.11 -24.18
N ALA A 269 -69.59 -37.10 -23.22
CA ALA A 269 -69.78 -35.96 -22.34
C ALA A 269 -68.59 -35.74 -21.39
N GLN A 270 -67.94 -36.81 -20.92
CA GLN A 270 -66.70 -36.71 -20.13
C GLN A 270 -65.50 -36.36 -21.01
N ARG A 271 -65.43 -36.83 -22.26
CA ARG A 271 -64.37 -36.46 -23.21
C ARG A 271 -64.49 -35.01 -23.69
N THR A 272 -65.70 -34.51 -23.93
CA THR A 272 -65.97 -33.10 -24.19
C THR A 272 -65.73 -32.26 -22.94
N ARG A 273 -66.08 -32.74 -21.74
CA ARG A 273 -65.68 -32.09 -20.48
C ARG A 273 -64.16 -32.07 -20.35
N LEU A 274 -63.44 -33.13 -20.72
CA LEU A 274 -61.98 -33.15 -20.69
C LEU A 274 -61.38 -32.23 -21.75
N ALA A 275 -61.92 -32.17 -22.97
CA ALA A 275 -61.49 -31.21 -23.99
C ALA A 275 -61.77 -29.76 -23.58
N ARG A 276 -62.88 -29.48 -22.89
CA ARG A 276 -63.21 -28.16 -22.33
C ARG A 276 -62.40 -27.81 -21.10
N ILE A 277 -62.19 -28.75 -20.17
CA ILE A 277 -61.26 -28.59 -19.05
C ILE A 277 -59.85 -28.39 -19.60
N ALA A 278 -59.43 -29.09 -20.64
CA ALA A 278 -58.14 -28.89 -21.29
C ALA A 278 -58.05 -27.49 -21.93
N ASP A 279 -59.04 -27.06 -22.70
CA ASP A 279 -59.12 -25.68 -23.24
C ASP A 279 -59.05 -24.63 -22.09
N TRP A 280 -59.79 -24.83 -21.00
CA TRP A 280 -59.82 -23.93 -19.84
C TRP A 280 -58.56 -23.99 -18.97
N SER A 281 -57.89 -25.14 -18.89
CA SER A 281 -56.65 -25.38 -18.15
C SER A 281 -55.42 -25.27 -19.04
N GLY A 282 -55.50 -24.51 -20.14
CA GLY A 282 -54.35 -24.16 -20.99
C GLY A 282 -53.65 -25.34 -21.65
N GLN A 283 -54.38 -26.39 -22.05
CA GLN A 283 -53.85 -27.57 -22.75
C GLN A 283 -54.44 -27.73 -24.15
N PRO A 284 -54.07 -26.81 -25.06
CA PRO A 284 -54.52 -26.89 -26.44
C PRO A 284 -54.12 -28.20 -27.10
N GLU A 285 -52.96 -28.81 -26.81
CA GLU A 285 -52.56 -30.10 -27.39
C GLU A 285 -53.49 -31.26 -27.04
N LEU A 286 -53.89 -31.38 -25.76
CA LEU A 286 -54.84 -32.40 -25.32
C LEU A 286 -56.24 -32.12 -25.89
N ALA A 287 -56.60 -30.85 -26.03
CA ALA A 287 -57.81 -30.44 -26.71
C ALA A 287 -57.76 -30.80 -28.20
N LEU A 288 -56.69 -30.49 -28.94
CA LEU A 288 -56.53 -30.80 -30.37
C LEU A 288 -56.54 -32.29 -30.63
N LEU A 289 -55.90 -33.10 -29.78
CA LEU A 289 -55.98 -34.56 -29.87
C LEU A 289 -57.45 -35.03 -29.91
N HIS A 290 -58.32 -34.39 -29.12
CA HIS A 290 -59.74 -34.70 -29.08
C HIS A 290 -60.54 -33.99 -30.19
N TRP A 291 -60.24 -32.72 -30.54
CA TRP A 291 -60.89 -31.97 -31.61
C TRP A 291 -60.58 -32.53 -33.00
N GLN A 292 -59.33 -32.88 -33.29
CA GLN A 292 -58.94 -33.55 -34.54
C GLN A 292 -59.58 -34.94 -34.66
N HIS A 293 -59.69 -35.69 -33.56
CA HIS A 293 -60.40 -36.97 -33.56
C HIS A 293 -61.88 -36.79 -33.89
N LEU A 294 -62.53 -35.78 -33.30
CA LEU A 294 -63.90 -35.39 -33.64
C LEU A 294 -64.01 -34.94 -35.11
N ALA A 295 -63.07 -34.14 -35.64
CA ALA A 295 -63.11 -33.66 -37.03
C ALA A 295 -63.00 -34.78 -38.07
N ARG A 296 -62.30 -35.86 -37.75
CA ARG A 296 -62.19 -37.03 -38.63
C ARG A 296 -63.38 -37.99 -38.50
N THR A 297 -64.02 -38.07 -37.35
CA THR A 297 -65.07 -39.07 -37.06
C THR A 297 -66.48 -38.51 -37.26
N VAL A 298 -66.71 -37.25 -36.86
CA VAL A 298 -67.99 -36.53 -36.95
C VAL A 298 -67.72 -35.06 -37.31
N PRO A 299 -67.27 -34.77 -38.55
CA PRO A 299 -67.06 -33.39 -39.00
C PRO A 299 -68.36 -32.59 -38.96
N SER A 300 -68.32 -31.46 -38.28
CA SER A 300 -69.36 -30.43 -38.26
C SER A 300 -68.71 -29.06 -38.43
N PRO A 301 -69.46 -27.98 -38.76
CA PRO A 301 -68.89 -26.63 -38.85
C PRO A 301 -68.15 -26.21 -37.57
N GLU A 302 -68.76 -26.38 -36.39
CA GLU A 302 -68.13 -26.11 -35.09
C GLU A 302 -66.82 -26.88 -34.92
N VAL A 303 -66.79 -28.17 -35.28
CA VAL A 303 -65.61 -29.02 -35.11
C VAL A 303 -64.51 -28.70 -36.14
N LEU A 304 -64.87 -28.38 -37.39
CA LEU A 304 -63.91 -27.99 -38.43
C LEU A 304 -63.32 -26.61 -38.16
N GLU A 305 -64.15 -25.63 -37.78
CA GLU A 305 -63.73 -24.30 -37.37
C GLU A 305 -62.84 -24.38 -36.12
N ARG A 306 -63.26 -25.12 -35.09
CA ARG A 306 -62.43 -25.33 -33.89
C ARG A 306 -61.14 -26.08 -34.21
N THR A 307 -61.14 -26.98 -35.19
CA THR A 307 -59.92 -27.64 -35.66
C THR A 307 -59.01 -26.69 -36.41
N LEU A 308 -59.53 -25.79 -37.28
CA LEU A 308 -58.73 -24.76 -37.93
C LEU A 308 -58.14 -23.78 -36.91
N GLN A 309 -58.95 -23.28 -35.97
CA GLN A 309 -58.51 -22.39 -34.88
C GLN A 309 -57.42 -23.03 -34.02
N VAL A 310 -57.68 -24.23 -33.49
CA VAL A 310 -56.75 -24.91 -32.59
C VAL A 310 -55.53 -25.44 -33.34
N ALA A 311 -55.64 -25.86 -34.61
CA ALA A 311 -54.48 -26.22 -35.43
C ALA A 311 -53.64 -25.01 -35.81
N LEU A 312 -54.24 -23.84 -36.09
CA LEU A 312 -53.51 -22.60 -36.36
C LEU A 312 -52.74 -22.16 -35.10
N ALA A 313 -53.41 -22.17 -33.94
CA ALA A 313 -52.87 -21.82 -32.63
C ALA A 313 -51.83 -22.82 -32.06
N LEU A 314 -51.79 -24.05 -32.57
CA LEU A 314 -50.79 -25.07 -32.26
C LEU A 314 -49.79 -25.33 -33.39
N GLU A 315 -49.80 -24.49 -34.42
CA GLU A 315 -48.85 -24.55 -35.54
C GLU A 315 -48.85 -25.90 -36.27
N ARG A 316 -50.01 -26.55 -36.34
CA ARG A 316 -50.20 -27.86 -36.99
C ARG A 316 -50.54 -27.68 -38.47
N ASP A 317 -49.63 -27.07 -39.20
CA ASP A 317 -49.83 -26.59 -40.58
C ASP A 317 -50.27 -27.69 -41.55
N ALA A 318 -49.72 -28.91 -41.43
CA ALA A 318 -50.16 -30.04 -42.25
C ALA A 318 -51.61 -30.50 -41.95
N VAL A 319 -52.14 -30.20 -40.77
CA VAL A 319 -53.55 -30.39 -40.42
C VAL A 319 -54.36 -29.22 -40.96
N TRP A 320 -53.89 -27.99 -40.75
CA TRP A 320 -54.55 -26.78 -41.25
C TRP A 320 -54.67 -26.80 -42.77
N LEU A 321 -53.58 -26.97 -43.54
CA LEU A 321 -53.58 -27.01 -45.01
C LEU A 321 -54.49 -28.12 -45.56
N LYS A 322 -54.58 -29.28 -44.90
CA LYS A 322 -55.52 -30.34 -45.31
C LYS A 322 -56.98 -29.95 -45.05
N THR A 323 -57.28 -29.34 -43.91
CA THR A 323 -58.62 -28.85 -43.59
C THR A 323 -59.01 -27.63 -44.44
N ALA A 324 -58.07 -26.73 -44.71
CA ALA A 324 -58.24 -25.56 -45.58
C ALA A 324 -58.37 -25.95 -47.05
N HIS A 325 -57.69 -27.01 -47.51
CA HIS A 325 -57.93 -27.59 -48.84
C HIS A 325 -59.37 -28.15 -48.94
N GLN A 326 -59.84 -28.88 -47.91
CA GLN A 326 -61.24 -29.33 -47.85
C GLN A 326 -62.24 -28.15 -47.88
N VAL A 327 -61.91 -27.03 -47.24
CA VAL A 327 -62.69 -25.78 -47.32
C VAL A 327 -62.61 -25.15 -48.71
N SER A 328 -61.42 -25.06 -49.33
CA SER A 328 -61.18 -24.38 -50.61
C SER A 328 -61.88 -25.03 -51.79
N LEU A 329 -62.15 -26.34 -51.70
CA LEU A 329 -62.96 -27.08 -52.67
C LEU A 329 -64.44 -26.65 -52.67
N VAL A 330 -64.94 -26.09 -51.56
CA VAL A 330 -66.37 -25.74 -51.38
C VAL A 330 -66.59 -24.22 -51.49
N ARG A 331 -65.64 -23.40 -51.02
CA ARG A 331 -65.70 -21.93 -51.08
C ARG A 331 -64.32 -21.30 -51.17
N ALA A 332 -64.25 -20.02 -51.55
CA ALA A 332 -63.03 -19.23 -51.35
C ALA A 332 -62.66 -19.19 -49.86
N LEU A 333 -61.36 -19.09 -49.57
CA LEU A 333 -60.87 -18.82 -48.22
C LEU A 333 -61.36 -17.44 -47.75
N THR A 334 -61.74 -17.32 -46.48
CA THR A 334 -62.12 -16.05 -45.86
C THR A 334 -60.88 -15.16 -45.66
N GLY A 335 -61.06 -13.88 -45.32
CA GLY A 335 -59.94 -13.00 -44.96
C GLY A 335 -59.09 -13.56 -43.81
N GLU A 336 -59.72 -14.17 -42.79
CA GLU A 336 -59.05 -14.82 -41.67
C GLU A 336 -58.26 -16.07 -42.11
N GLU A 337 -58.80 -16.87 -43.04
CA GLU A 337 -58.09 -18.03 -43.58
C GLU A 337 -56.98 -17.65 -44.57
N LEU A 338 -57.11 -16.53 -45.29
CA LEU A 338 -56.05 -15.97 -46.12
C LEU A 338 -54.91 -15.41 -45.25
N GLN A 339 -55.23 -14.77 -44.11
CA GLN A 339 -54.25 -14.40 -43.09
C GLN A 339 -53.61 -15.64 -42.45
N GLY A 340 -54.40 -16.67 -42.15
CA GLY A 340 -53.91 -17.97 -41.68
C GLY A 340 -52.95 -18.63 -42.67
N LEU A 341 -53.25 -18.60 -43.97
CA LEU A 341 -52.38 -19.10 -45.03
C LEU A 341 -51.10 -18.26 -45.18
N ALA A 342 -51.19 -16.94 -45.09
CA ALA A 342 -50.00 -16.07 -45.09
C ALA A 342 -49.10 -16.34 -43.87
N HIS A 343 -49.68 -16.55 -42.69
CA HIS A 343 -48.95 -16.94 -41.49
C HIS A 343 -48.30 -18.33 -41.62
N ILE A 344 -49.02 -19.30 -42.20
CA ILE A 344 -48.49 -20.64 -42.52
C ILE A 344 -47.36 -20.56 -43.53
N THR A 345 -47.45 -19.69 -44.53
CA THR A 345 -46.38 -19.43 -45.50
C THR A 345 -45.14 -18.88 -44.80
N ALA A 346 -45.32 -17.86 -43.94
CA ALA A 346 -44.21 -17.24 -43.21
C ALA A 346 -43.45 -18.24 -42.30
N ARG A 347 -44.13 -19.26 -41.75
CA ARG A 347 -43.53 -20.30 -40.90
C ARG A 347 -43.33 -21.67 -41.58
N ALA A 348 -43.51 -21.76 -42.90
CA ALA A 348 -43.70 -23.03 -43.59
C ALA A 348 -42.48 -23.97 -43.43
N GLN A 349 -42.62 -25.02 -42.61
CA GLN A 349 -41.62 -26.10 -42.53
C GLN A 349 -41.59 -26.97 -43.80
N ALA A 350 -42.60 -26.85 -44.66
CA ALA A 350 -42.73 -27.55 -45.93
C ALA A 350 -43.18 -26.55 -47.02
N PRO A 351 -42.34 -25.57 -47.40
CA PRO A 351 -42.71 -24.50 -48.33
C PRO A 351 -43.15 -25.03 -49.70
N GLY A 352 -42.65 -26.20 -50.11
CA GLY A 352 -43.13 -26.91 -51.30
C GLY A 352 -44.64 -27.20 -51.28
N THR A 353 -45.23 -27.56 -50.14
CA THR A 353 -46.68 -27.81 -50.05
C THR A 353 -47.51 -26.52 -50.09
N VAL A 354 -46.90 -25.39 -49.72
CA VAL A 354 -47.47 -24.05 -49.86
C VAL A 354 -47.38 -23.58 -51.32
N VAL A 355 -46.24 -23.78 -51.98
CA VAL A 355 -46.08 -23.53 -53.42
C VAL A 355 -47.07 -24.36 -54.23
N GLU A 356 -47.15 -25.68 -54.01
CA GLU A 356 -48.13 -26.56 -54.65
C GLU A 356 -49.57 -26.05 -54.46
N PHE A 357 -49.95 -25.68 -53.22
CA PHE A 357 -51.27 -25.13 -52.95
C PHE A 357 -51.51 -23.80 -53.68
N LEU A 358 -50.54 -22.88 -53.66
CA LEU A 358 -50.67 -21.53 -54.24
C LEU A 358 -50.63 -21.54 -55.77
N GLU A 359 -49.81 -22.39 -56.40
CA GLU A 359 -49.79 -22.58 -57.86
C GLU A 359 -51.08 -23.26 -58.34
N ASP A 360 -51.57 -24.28 -57.64
CA ASP A 360 -52.86 -24.92 -57.93
C ASP A 360 -54.03 -23.95 -57.66
N TYR A 361 -53.91 -23.03 -56.68
CA TYR A 361 -54.86 -21.94 -56.48
C TYR A 361 -54.81 -20.92 -57.62
N SER A 362 -53.62 -20.49 -58.07
CA SER A 362 -53.40 -19.46 -59.10
C SER A 362 -54.02 -19.82 -60.45
N GLN A 363 -53.92 -21.09 -60.83
CA GLN A 363 -54.48 -21.61 -62.09
C GLN A 363 -56.01 -21.61 -62.11
N ARG A 364 -56.66 -21.60 -60.94
CA ARG A 364 -58.12 -21.73 -60.80
C ARG A 364 -58.80 -20.42 -60.36
N ARG A 365 -58.08 -19.52 -59.71
CA ARG A 365 -58.60 -18.28 -59.11
C ARG A 365 -57.57 -17.15 -59.23
N PRO A 366 -57.99 -15.91 -59.54
CA PRO A 366 -57.12 -14.75 -59.45
C PRO A 366 -56.49 -14.63 -58.05
N MET A 367 -55.17 -14.44 -57.99
CA MET A 367 -54.44 -14.20 -56.76
C MET A 367 -54.45 -12.70 -56.43
N PRO A 368 -54.86 -12.29 -55.21
CA PRO A 368 -54.56 -10.95 -54.72
C PRO A 368 -53.05 -10.81 -54.46
N ALA A 369 -52.55 -9.58 -54.40
CA ALA A 369 -51.14 -9.27 -54.14
C ALA A 369 -50.54 -10.06 -52.95
N ALA A 370 -51.29 -10.21 -51.85
CA ALA A 370 -50.86 -10.99 -50.68
C ALA A 370 -50.56 -12.47 -50.98
N LEU A 371 -51.24 -13.10 -51.95
CA LEU A 371 -50.91 -14.47 -52.37
C LEU A 371 -49.72 -14.50 -53.34
N TRP A 372 -49.51 -13.46 -54.17
CA TRP A 372 -48.30 -13.36 -54.99
C TRP A 372 -47.05 -13.20 -54.13
N GLN A 373 -47.14 -12.36 -53.09
CA GLN A 373 -46.12 -12.24 -52.04
C GLN A 373 -45.88 -13.59 -51.38
N ALA A 374 -46.93 -14.28 -50.91
CA ALA A 374 -46.81 -15.60 -50.31
C ALA A 374 -46.15 -16.64 -51.25
N LEU A 375 -46.48 -16.64 -52.55
CA LEU A 375 -45.86 -17.54 -53.52
C LEU A 375 -44.37 -17.20 -53.72
N ALA A 376 -44.01 -15.92 -53.82
CA ALA A 376 -42.63 -15.50 -53.95
C ALA A 376 -41.80 -15.84 -52.70
N THR A 377 -42.33 -15.59 -51.49
CA THR A 377 -41.72 -16.00 -50.22
C THR A 377 -41.56 -17.52 -50.12
N ALA A 378 -42.55 -18.31 -50.56
CA ALA A 378 -42.46 -19.77 -50.53
C ALA A 378 -41.43 -20.31 -51.54
N GLN A 379 -41.26 -19.66 -52.70
CA GLN A 379 -40.19 -19.97 -53.66
C GLN A 379 -38.80 -19.56 -53.12
N GLU A 380 -38.70 -18.44 -52.41
CA GLU A 380 -37.47 -18.02 -51.71
C GLU A 380 -37.08 -19.04 -50.62
N GLN A 381 -38.03 -19.49 -49.80
CA GLN A 381 -37.82 -20.53 -48.78
C GLN A 381 -37.37 -21.89 -49.36
N LEU A 382 -37.63 -22.16 -50.64
CA LEU A 382 -37.12 -23.33 -51.36
C LEU A 382 -35.72 -23.13 -51.96
N GLY A 383 -35.14 -21.93 -51.83
CA GLY A 383 -33.88 -21.56 -52.48
C GLY A 383 -34.03 -21.19 -53.96
N HIS A 384 -35.26 -21.07 -54.48
CA HIS A 384 -35.52 -20.73 -55.88
C HIS A 384 -35.52 -19.21 -56.12
N TYR A 385 -34.44 -18.53 -55.72
CA TYR A 385 -34.35 -17.07 -55.70
C TYR A 385 -34.62 -16.41 -57.05
N SER A 386 -34.24 -17.06 -58.17
CA SER A 386 -34.54 -16.58 -59.52
C SER A 386 -36.02 -16.65 -59.88
N ALA A 387 -36.75 -17.67 -59.41
CA ALA A 387 -38.20 -17.79 -59.60
C ALA A 387 -38.95 -16.79 -58.71
N ALA A 388 -38.53 -16.64 -57.45
CA ALA A 388 -39.04 -15.60 -56.56
C ALA A 388 -38.84 -14.19 -57.18
N LEU A 389 -37.65 -13.90 -57.70
CA LEU A 389 -37.34 -12.61 -58.32
C LEU A 389 -38.20 -12.36 -59.56
N ALA A 390 -38.42 -13.37 -60.40
CA ALA A 390 -39.32 -13.28 -61.55
C ALA A 390 -40.77 -13.01 -61.14
N ILE A 391 -41.26 -13.58 -60.04
CA ILE A 391 -42.60 -13.28 -59.49
C ILE A 391 -42.66 -11.81 -59.03
N TRP A 392 -41.68 -11.34 -58.25
CA TRP A 392 -41.60 -9.93 -57.83
C TRP A 392 -41.44 -8.92 -58.97
N GLN A 393 -40.96 -9.36 -60.14
CA GLN A 393 -40.86 -8.54 -61.35
C GLN A 393 -42.12 -8.57 -62.25
N SER A 394 -43.05 -9.52 -62.04
CA SER A 394 -44.19 -9.76 -62.94
C SER A 394 -45.57 -9.74 -62.27
N ALA A 395 -45.64 -9.74 -60.94
CA ALA A 395 -46.91 -9.70 -60.22
C ALA A 395 -47.51 -8.28 -60.18
N ASP A 396 -48.72 -8.15 -60.72
CA ASP A 396 -49.48 -6.91 -60.73
C ASP A 396 -49.97 -6.50 -59.32
N GLY A 397 -50.01 -5.18 -59.08
CA GLY A 397 -50.60 -4.61 -57.87
C GLY A 397 -49.75 -4.70 -56.60
N LEU A 398 -48.45 -4.96 -56.75
CA LEU A 398 -47.48 -4.83 -55.65
C LEU A 398 -47.14 -3.36 -55.38
N GLU A 399 -46.82 -3.05 -54.13
CA GLU A 399 -46.33 -1.74 -53.70
C GLU A 399 -44.82 -1.63 -54.00
N GLU A 400 -44.40 -0.63 -54.79
CA GLU A 400 -43.00 -0.55 -55.28
C GLU A 400 -41.93 -0.44 -54.19
N PRO A 401 -42.06 0.34 -53.10
CA PRO A 401 -41.09 0.29 -52.00
C PRO A 401 -40.85 -1.13 -51.47
N THR A 402 -41.93 -1.88 -51.25
CA THR A 402 -41.93 -3.27 -50.77
C THR A 402 -41.39 -4.23 -51.83
N ALA A 403 -41.74 -4.03 -53.11
CA ALA A 403 -41.27 -4.85 -54.21
C ALA A 403 -39.78 -4.62 -54.51
N ALA A 404 -39.31 -3.38 -54.53
CA ALA A 404 -37.90 -3.03 -54.73
C ALA A 404 -37.01 -3.61 -53.63
N MET A 405 -37.45 -3.59 -52.37
CA MET A 405 -36.76 -4.29 -51.28
C MET A 405 -36.69 -5.79 -51.50
N ALA A 406 -37.79 -6.43 -51.88
CA ALA A 406 -37.81 -7.86 -52.13
C ALA A 406 -36.93 -8.25 -53.34
N ARG A 407 -36.95 -7.46 -54.42
CA ARG A 407 -36.03 -7.61 -55.56
C ARG A 407 -34.57 -7.45 -55.12
N ALA A 408 -34.24 -6.43 -54.32
CA ALA A 408 -32.90 -6.19 -53.80
C ALA A 408 -32.40 -7.34 -52.90
N HIS A 409 -33.23 -7.83 -51.97
CA HIS A 409 -32.93 -8.99 -51.13
C HIS A 409 -32.65 -10.25 -51.96
N LEU A 410 -33.48 -10.54 -52.96
CA LEU A 410 -33.28 -11.68 -53.85
C LEU A 410 -32.05 -11.50 -54.76
N LEU A 411 -31.70 -10.27 -55.13
CA LEU A 411 -30.47 -9.97 -55.86
C LEU A 411 -29.22 -10.14 -54.97
N LEU A 412 -29.27 -9.86 -53.66
CA LEU A 412 -28.21 -10.21 -52.72
C LEU A 412 -28.03 -11.72 -52.61
N LEU A 413 -29.13 -12.48 -52.47
CA LEU A 413 -29.12 -13.95 -52.44
C LEU A 413 -28.64 -14.59 -53.76
N LEU A 414 -28.64 -13.82 -54.86
CA LEU A 414 -28.08 -14.20 -56.17
C LEU A 414 -26.65 -13.66 -56.41
N GLU A 415 -25.98 -13.15 -55.37
CA GLU A 415 -24.64 -12.56 -55.40
C GLU A 415 -24.51 -11.33 -56.34
N ARG A 416 -25.55 -10.49 -56.42
CA ARG A 416 -25.61 -9.29 -57.26
C ARG A 416 -25.80 -7.99 -56.46
N PRO A 417 -24.91 -7.66 -55.51
CA PRO A 417 -25.10 -6.54 -54.59
C PRO A 417 -25.24 -5.18 -55.27
N GLN A 418 -24.53 -4.94 -56.39
CA GLN A 418 -24.67 -3.68 -57.12
C GLN A 418 -26.05 -3.54 -57.79
N GLN A 419 -26.62 -4.62 -58.34
CA GLN A 419 -27.98 -4.60 -58.90
C GLN A 419 -29.02 -4.40 -57.79
N ALA A 420 -28.80 -5.01 -56.62
CA ALA A 420 -29.65 -4.84 -55.46
C ALA A 420 -29.63 -3.37 -54.95
N LEU A 421 -28.46 -2.74 -54.95
CA LEU A 421 -28.27 -1.35 -54.58
C LEU A 421 -28.90 -0.39 -55.60
N ASP A 422 -28.79 -0.69 -56.91
CA ASP A 422 -29.40 0.09 -57.99
C ASP A 422 -30.94 0.05 -57.92
N GLU A 423 -31.55 -1.11 -57.62
CA GLU A 423 -33.01 -1.25 -57.40
C GLU A 423 -33.51 -0.32 -56.27
N LEU A 424 -32.80 -0.28 -55.13
CA LEU A 424 -33.17 0.62 -54.02
C LEU A 424 -32.93 2.10 -54.40
N ARG A 425 -31.80 2.41 -55.04
CA ARG A 425 -31.49 3.79 -55.47
C ARG A 425 -32.51 4.34 -56.48
N ALA A 426 -33.07 3.51 -57.34
CA ALA A 426 -34.09 3.91 -58.30
C ALA A 426 -35.40 4.38 -57.64
N GLU A 427 -35.80 3.74 -56.53
CA GLU A 427 -37.02 4.10 -55.79
C GLU A 427 -36.81 5.15 -54.70
N ARG A 428 -35.57 5.35 -54.21
CA ARG A 428 -35.20 6.38 -53.20
C ARG A 428 -35.90 7.74 -53.35
N PRO A 429 -36.11 8.33 -54.55
CA PRO A 429 -36.76 9.63 -54.69
C PRO A 429 -38.27 9.64 -54.41
N LYS A 430 -38.93 8.48 -54.45
CA LYS A 430 -40.39 8.33 -54.32
C LYS A 430 -40.82 7.82 -52.94
N VAL A 431 -39.89 7.24 -52.19
CA VAL A 431 -40.16 6.60 -50.90
C VAL A 431 -40.33 7.64 -49.79
N SER A 432 -41.46 7.58 -49.08
CA SER A 432 -41.69 8.37 -47.87
C SER A 432 -40.63 8.08 -46.79
N PRO A 433 -40.19 9.07 -45.99
CA PRO A 433 -39.38 8.84 -44.79
C PRO A 433 -39.97 7.80 -43.82
N GLU A 434 -41.29 7.58 -43.87
CA GLU A 434 -42.01 6.62 -43.02
C GLU A 434 -41.84 5.15 -43.43
N HIS A 435 -41.31 4.83 -44.63
CA HIS A 435 -41.00 3.44 -45.02
C HIS A 435 -39.68 2.97 -44.41
N LEU A 436 -39.70 2.70 -43.11
CA LEU A 436 -38.49 2.44 -42.32
C LEU A 436 -37.69 1.22 -42.81
N ASP A 437 -38.38 0.18 -43.26
CA ASP A 437 -37.72 -1.05 -43.72
C ASP A 437 -36.97 -0.84 -45.04
N PHE A 438 -37.45 0.06 -45.91
CA PHE A 438 -36.73 0.47 -47.12
C PHE A 438 -35.47 1.25 -46.76
N TRP A 439 -35.56 2.22 -45.85
CA TRP A 439 -34.41 3.01 -45.42
C TRP A 439 -33.39 2.18 -44.65
N ARG A 440 -33.82 1.14 -43.91
CA ARG A 440 -32.91 0.13 -43.33
C ARG A 440 -32.19 -0.64 -44.44
N ALA A 441 -32.92 -1.27 -45.36
CA ALA A 441 -32.33 -2.05 -46.44
C ALA A 441 -31.36 -1.20 -47.28
N GLN A 442 -31.72 0.03 -47.62
CA GLN A 442 -30.83 0.94 -48.32
C GLN A 442 -29.60 1.28 -47.48
N GLY A 443 -29.76 1.52 -46.17
CA GLY A 443 -28.66 1.76 -45.24
C GLY A 443 -27.67 0.59 -45.18
N ASP A 444 -28.17 -0.65 -45.13
CA ASP A 444 -27.36 -1.86 -45.12
C ASP A 444 -26.57 -2.03 -46.43
N LEU A 445 -27.25 -1.92 -47.59
CA LEU A 445 -26.58 -2.05 -48.89
C LEU A 445 -25.60 -0.91 -49.18
N GLU A 446 -25.90 0.33 -48.78
CA GLU A 446 -24.97 1.45 -48.91
C GLU A 446 -23.77 1.30 -47.96
N TRP A 447 -23.94 0.69 -46.78
CA TRP A 447 -22.83 0.46 -45.85
C TRP A 447 -21.85 -0.58 -46.36
N ASP A 448 -22.38 -1.70 -46.88
CA ASP A 448 -21.56 -2.85 -47.27
C ASP A 448 -21.06 -2.74 -48.73
N TYR A 449 -21.77 -2.04 -49.61
CA TYR A 449 -21.49 -1.98 -51.07
C TYR A 449 -21.54 -0.59 -51.72
N GLY A 450 -21.83 0.46 -50.97
CA GLY A 450 -22.06 1.82 -51.48
C GLY A 450 -21.27 2.91 -50.74
N SER A 451 -21.92 4.03 -50.42
CA SER A 451 -21.28 5.12 -49.67
C SER A 451 -21.65 5.10 -48.20
N ARG A 452 -20.64 5.16 -47.30
CA ARG A 452 -20.85 5.35 -45.85
C ARG A 452 -21.69 6.60 -45.54
N THR A 453 -21.62 7.66 -46.36
CA THR A 453 -22.48 8.84 -46.17
C THR A 453 -23.94 8.53 -46.48
N ASP A 454 -24.24 7.89 -47.61
CA ASP A 454 -25.62 7.52 -47.98
C ASP A 454 -26.22 6.46 -47.05
N ALA A 455 -25.38 5.57 -46.51
CA ALA A 455 -25.76 4.62 -45.47
C ALA A 455 -26.26 5.34 -44.21
N LEU A 456 -25.44 6.25 -43.66
CA LEU A 456 -25.81 7.07 -42.52
C LEU A 456 -27.06 7.91 -42.82
N ASP A 457 -27.13 8.51 -44.00
CA ASP A 457 -28.27 9.31 -44.46
C ASP A 457 -29.58 8.49 -44.46
N ALA A 458 -29.52 7.21 -44.83
CA ALA A 458 -30.65 6.29 -44.79
C ALA A 458 -31.00 5.88 -43.35
N TYR A 459 -30.02 5.49 -42.52
CA TYR A 459 -30.27 5.16 -41.12
C TYR A 459 -30.79 6.36 -40.29
N VAL A 460 -30.39 7.60 -40.60
CA VAL A 460 -30.95 8.82 -39.99
C VAL A 460 -32.46 8.90 -40.22
N LYS A 461 -32.96 8.52 -41.42
CA LYS A 461 -34.41 8.49 -41.71
C LYS A 461 -35.12 7.40 -40.90
N VAL A 462 -34.50 6.22 -40.77
CA VAL A 462 -34.98 5.17 -39.87
C VAL A 462 -35.05 5.69 -38.42
N TRP A 463 -34.00 6.35 -37.93
CA TRP A 463 -33.92 6.76 -36.53
C TRP A 463 -34.84 7.93 -36.18
N THR A 464 -34.92 8.96 -37.02
CA THR A 464 -35.72 10.18 -36.79
C THR A 464 -37.22 9.93 -36.76
N SER A 465 -37.70 8.82 -37.35
CA SER A 465 -39.11 8.38 -37.27
C SER A 465 -39.62 8.00 -35.88
N GLY A 466 -38.73 7.85 -34.89
CA GLY A 466 -39.06 7.25 -33.59
C GLY A 466 -38.91 5.72 -33.55
N SER A 467 -38.40 5.10 -34.61
CA SER A 467 -38.14 3.66 -34.71
C SER A 467 -37.36 3.10 -33.50
N THR A 468 -37.73 1.89 -33.07
CA THR A 468 -36.97 1.13 -32.06
C THR A 468 -35.91 0.21 -32.69
N ASP A 469 -35.44 0.56 -33.90
CA ASP A 469 -34.45 -0.21 -34.65
C ASP A 469 -33.06 -0.12 -34.01
N THR A 470 -32.62 -1.24 -33.46
CA THR A 470 -31.33 -1.36 -32.82
C THR A 470 -30.17 -1.31 -33.81
N HIS A 471 -30.35 -1.85 -35.02
CA HIS A 471 -29.29 -1.95 -36.00
C HIS A 471 -28.99 -0.59 -36.64
N ALA A 472 -30.04 0.18 -36.95
CA ALA A 472 -29.89 1.56 -37.42
C ALA A 472 -29.18 2.44 -36.37
N ALA A 473 -29.54 2.30 -35.08
CA ALA A 473 -28.83 3.00 -34.00
C ALA A 473 -27.35 2.60 -33.93
N GLU A 474 -27.05 1.30 -33.94
CA GLU A 474 -25.69 0.77 -33.85
C GLU A 474 -24.80 1.21 -35.03
N ARG A 475 -25.32 1.15 -36.26
CA ARG A 475 -24.63 1.61 -37.48
C ARG A 475 -24.39 3.13 -37.47
N LEU A 476 -25.35 3.93 -37.01
CA LEU A 476 -25.17 5.38 -36.88
C LEU A 476 -24.12 5.73 -35.82
N ILE A 477 -24.18 5.12 -34.62
CA ILE A 477 -23.20 5.35 -33.55
C ILE A 477 -21.80 4.97 -34.04
N ALA A 478 -21.65 3.78 -34.65
CA ALA A 478 -20.37 3.31 -35.17
C ALA A 478 -19.85 4.19 -36.32
N GLY A 479 -20.70 4.54 -37.30
CA GLY A 479 -20.27 5.31 -38.47
C GLY A 479 -19.99 6.78 -38.17
N TRP A 480 -20.67 7.39 -37.20
CA TRP A 480 -20.30 8.71 -36.69
C TRP A 480 -19.00 8.67 -35.87
N ALA A 481 -18.79 7.65 -35.03
CA ALA A 481 -17.52 7.44 -34.36
C ALA A 481 -16.35 7.25 -35.36
N GLU A 482 -16.53 6.46 -36.42
CA GLU A 482 -15.55 6.31 -37.51
C GLU A 482 -15.23 7.63 -38.25
N GLN A 483 -16.20 8.54 -38.36
CA GLN A 483 -16.04 9.86 -38.98
C GLN A 483 -15.45 10.92 -38.04
N GLY A 484 -15.24 10.59 -36.75
CA GLY A 484 -14.80 11.54 -35.74
C GLY A 484 -15.91 12.41 -35.14
N GLU A 485 -17.17 12.12 -35.45
CA GLU A 485 -18.37 12.80 -34.96
C GLU A 485 -18.80 12.25 -33.58
N TRP A 486 -17.86 12.23 -32.63
CA TRP A 486 -18.00 11.55 -31.33
C TRP A 486 -19.21 12.03 -30.51
N GLU A 487 -19.47 13.34 -30.50
CA GLU A 487 -20.62 13.91 -29.77
C GLU A 487 -21.96 13.45 -30.36
N GLN A 488 -22.05 13.29 -31.69
CA GLN A 488 -23.24 12.75 -32.35
C GLN A 488 -23.45 11.28 -31.99
N ALA A 489 -22.37 10.48 -32.03
CA ALA A 489 -22.39 9.07 -31.65
C ALA A 489 -22.83 8.86 -30.18
N VAL A 490 -22.30 9.64 -29.24
CA VAL A 490 -22.69 9.54 -27.82
C VAL A 490 -24.13 10.02 -27.58
N THR A 491 -24.52 11.16 -28.17
CA THR A 491 -25.87 11.71 -28.03
C THR A 491 -26.91 10.72 -28.52
N LEU A 492 -26.65 10.09 -29.66
CA LEU A 492 -27.49 9.04 -30.21
C LEU A 492 -27.53 7.80 -29.34
N ALA A 493 -26.40 7.37 -28.79
CA ALA A 493 -26.33 6.23 -27.89
C ALA A 493 -27.14 6.45 -26.59
N TRP A 494 -27.20 7.69 -26.07
CA TRP A 494 -28.12 8.03 -24.98
C TRP A 494 -29.58 8.06 -25.40
N GLU A 495 -29.90 8.59 -26.58
CA GLU A 495 -31.26 8.55 -27.11
C GLU A 495 -31.72 7.10 -27.31
N ALA A 496 -30.84 6.24 -27.83
CA ALA A 496 -31.05 4.81 -27.98
C ALA A 496 -31.26 4.11 -26.64
N TYR A 497 -30.49 4.45 -25.60
CA TYR A 497 -30.75 3.95 -24.25
C TYR A 497 -32.15 4.34 -23.75
N GLN A 498 -32.54 5.62 -23.87
CA GLN A 498 -33.85 6.10 -23.43
C GLN A 498 -35.01 5.49 -24.21
N ARG A 499 -34.84 5.29 -25.53
CA ARG A 499 -35.87 4.77 -26.44
C ARG A 499 -36.04 3.25 -26.36
N LEU A 500 -34.96 2.52 -26.08
CA LEU A 500 -34.90 1.05 -26.23
C LEU A 500 -34.80 0.28 -24.91
N ASP A 501 -34.58 0.95 -23.77
CA ASP A 501 -34.33 0.37 -22.43
C ASP A 501 -33.34 -0.83 -22.44
N GLN A 502 -32.29 -0.73 -23.24
CA GLN A 502 -31.23 -1.73 -23.34
C GLN A 502 -29.90 -1.13 -22.86
N PRO A 503 -29.33 -1.59 -21.73
CA PRO A 503 -28.09 -1.05 -21.18
C PRO A 503 -26.88 -1.07 -22.13
N ARG A 504 -26.86 -1.91 -23.18
CA ARG A 504 -25.78 -1.93 -24.19
C ARG A 504 -25.56 -0.59 -24.89
N TRP A 505 -26.60 0.24 -25.03
CA TRP A 505 -26.44 1.57 -25.62
C TRP A 505 -25.59 2.50 -24.77
N LEU A 506 -25.58 2.31 -23.44
CA LEU A 506 -24.67 3.03 -22.55
C LEU A 506 -23.22 2.55 -22.73
N LEU A 507 -23.00 1.28 -23.08
CA LEU A 507 -21.67 0.78 -23.41
C LEU A 507 -21.14 1.39 -24.71
N LEU A 508 -21.98 1.50 -25.74
CA LEU A 508 -21.62 2.20 -26.99
C LEU A 508 -21.42 3.71 -26.78
N ALA A 509 -22.21 4.34 -25.89
CA ALA A 509 -21.98 5.73 -25.48
C ALA A 509 -20.63 5.90 -24.78
N MET A 510 -20.28 4.99 -23.87
CA MET A 510 -19.00 4.98 -23.17
C MET A 510 -17.83 4.68 -24.11
N ASP A 511 -17.95 3.73 -25.06
CA ASP A 511 -16.91 3.42 -26.05
C ASP A 511 -16.63 4.60 -26.98
N ALA A 512 -17.68 5.19 -27.58
CA ALA A 512 -17.55 6.36 -28.45
C ALA A 512 -16.96 7.56 -27.70
N ALA A 513 -17.35 7.77 -26.43
CA ALA A 513 -16.79 8.83 -25.60
C ALA A 513 -15.31 8.57 -25.23
N ALA A 514 -14.95 7.35 -24.86
CA ALA A 514 -13.57 6.98 -24.51
C ALA A 514 -12.63 7.09 -25.73
N ARG A 515 -13.06 6.61 -26.90
CA ARG A 515 -12.29 6.69 -28.17
C ARG A 515 -12.11 8.11 -28.68
N GLY A 516 -13.07 9.00 -28.42
CA GLY A 516 -12.99 10.42 -28.76
C GLY A 516 -12.35 11.31 -27.70
N GLU A 517 -11.79 10.73 -26.62
CA GLU A 517 -11.29 11.42 -25.41
C GLU A 517 -12.30 12.42 -24.81
N GLN A 518 -13.60 12.15 -24.97
CA GLN A 518 -14.70 12.99 -24.52
C GLN A 518 -15.04 12.70 -23.05
N TRP A 519 -14.12 13.01 -22.14
CA TRP A 519 -14.24 12.68 -20.71
C TRP A 519 -15.57 13.14 -20.08
N ASP A 520 -16.03 14.36 -20.36
CA ASP A 520 -17.33 14.87 -19.87
C ASP A 520 -18.53 14.04 -20.34
N LEU A 521 -18.46 13.46 -21.54
CA LEU A 521 -19.49 12.56 -22.08
C LEU A 521 -19.36 11.16 -21.48
N LEU A 522 -18.13 10.67 -21.32
CA LEU A 522 -17.83 9.37 -20.72
C LEU A 522 -18.30 9.29 -19.25
N HIS A 523 -17.98 10.27 -18.40
CA HIS A 523 -18.43 10.29 -17.00
C HIS A 523 -19.96 10.31 -16.89
N ARG A 524 -20.66 11.08 -17.75
CA ARG A 524 -22.13 11.10 -17.80
C ARG A 524 -22.72 9.75 -18.24
N ALA A 525 -22.10 9.08 -19.22
CA ALA A 525 -22.54 7.76 -19.67
C ALA A 525 -22.27 6.68 -18.61
N ALA A 526 -21.11 6.74 -17.94
CA ALA A 526 -20.71 5.82 -16.88
C ALA A 526 -21.63 5.91 -15.65
N ALA A 527 -21.95 7.12 -15.18
CA ALA A 527 -22.90 7.33 -14.08
C ALA A 527 -24.26 6.70 -14.40
N ARG A 528 -24.74 6.81 -15.65
CA ARG A 528 -26.00 6.18 -16.07
C ARG A 528 -25.89 4.66 -16.22
N ALA A 529 -24.73 4.13 -16.59
CA ALA A 529 -24.47 2.70 -16.65
C ALA A 529 -24.45 2.08 -15.24
N GLN A 530 -23.93 2.80 -14.25
CA GLN A 530 -23.92 2.39 -12.84
C GLN A 530 -25.33 2.22 -12.27
N ASP A 531 -26.29 3.09 -12.61
CA ASP A 531 -27.71 2.96 -12.21
C ASP A 531 -28.34 1.61 -12.62
N VAL A 532 -27.80 0.95 -13.66
CA VAL A 532 -28.30 -0.31 -14.23
C VAL A 532 -27.25 -1.43 -14.21
N GLU A 533 -26.23 -1.33 -13.34
CA GLU A 533 -25.11 -2.26 -13.22
C GLU A 533 -25.54 -3.74 -13.13
N ALA A 534 -26.63 -4.04 -12.42
CA ALA A 534 -27.17 -5.40 -12.30
C ALA A 534 -27.62 -6.04 -13.63
N ARG A 535 -27.84 -5.24 -14.69
CA ARG A 535 -28.14 -5.70 -16.07
C ARG A 535 -26.90 -5.71 -16.97
N LEU A 536 -25.75 -5.27 -16.47
CA LEU A 536 -24.47 -5.14 -17.19
C LEU A 536 -23.35 -6.00 -16.60
N ALA A 537 -23.54 -6.56 -15.39
CA ALA A 537 -22.51 -7.31 -14.65
C ALA A 537 -21.91 -8.53 -15.39
N ASP A 538 -22.65 -9.13 -16.33
CA ASP A 538 -22.16 -10.25 -17.15
C ASP A 538 -21.44 -9.79 -18.45
N SER A 539 -21.21 -8.48 -18.65
CA SER A 539 -20.57 -7.91 -19.83
C SER A 539 -19.11 -7.55 -19.58
N GLU A 540 -18.19 -8.16 -20.33
CA GLU A 540 -16.75 -7.82 -20.33
C GLU A 540 -16.53 -6.33 -20.65
N MET A 541 -17.22 -5.82 -21.67
CA MET A 541 -17.11 -4.43 -22.14
C MET A 541 -17.52 -3.41 -21.06
N TYR A 542 -18.54 -3.74 -20.24
CA TYR A 542 -18.94 -2.89 -19.11
C TYR A 542 -17.79 -2.73 -18.11
N TRP A 543 -17.19 -3.84 -17.70
CA TRP A 543 -16.09 -3.83 -16.75
C TRP A 543 -14.83 -3.17 -17.32
N LEU A 544 -14.53 -3.37 -18.60
CA LEU A 544 -13.46 -2.65 -19.31
C LEU A 544 -13.64 -1.12 -19.27
N LEU A 545 -14.84 -0.64 -19.63
CA LEU A 545 -15.13 0.80 -19.68
C LEU A 545 -15.23 1.41 -18.28
N LYS A 546 -15.75 0.66 -17.29
CA LYS A 546 -15.73 1.03 -15.87
C LYS A 546 -14.29 1.13 -15.34
N ALA A 547 -13.41 0.22 -15.72
CA ALA A 547 -11.99 0.27 -15.36
C ALA A 547 -11.29 1.48 -15.99
N HIS A 548 -11.61 1.82 -17.24
CA HIS A 548 -11.08 3.00 -17.93
C HIS A 548 -11.47 4.30 -17.21
N VAL A 549 -12.75 4.44 -16.82
CA VAL A 549 -13.24 5.59 -16.03
C VAL A 549 -12.51 5.68 -14.69
N ALA A 550 -12.45 4.58 -13.94
CA ALA A 550 -11.77 4.54 -12.64
C ALA A 550 -10.28 4.89 -12.75
N ALA A 551 -9.58 4.42 -13.80
CA ALA A 551 -8.19 4.76 -14.06
C ALA A 551 -7.99 6.25 -14.40
N HIS A 552 -8.89 6.86 -15.18
CA HIS A 552 -8.85 8.31 -15.45
C HIS A 552 -9.06 9.15 -14.18
N GLU A 553 -9.94 8.68 -13.28
CA GLU A 553 -10.20 9.31 -11.98
C GLU A 553 -9.13 9.03 -10.91
N GLN A 554 -8.10 8.22 -11.20
CA GLN A 554 -7.07 7.76 -10.26
C GLN A 554 -7.63 6.89 -9.11
N HIS A 555 -8.80 6.27 -9.32
CA HIS A 555 -9.41 5.27 -8.44
C HIS A 555 -8.92 3.86 -8.80
N ASN A 556 -7.62 3.62 -8.58
CA ASN A 556 -6.93 2.43 -9.11
C ASN A 556 -7.44 1.10 -8.49
N ASP A 557 -7.92 1.13 -7.24
CA ASP A 557 -8.56 0.00 -6.57
C ASP A 557 -9.82 -0.45 -7.31
N LEU A 558 -10.70 0.50 -7.66
CA LEU A 558 -11.90 0.24 -8.46
C LEU A 558 -11.55 -0.21 -9.90
N ALA A 559 -10.48 0.32 -10.49
CA ALA A 559 -10.00 -0.10 -11.80
C ALA A 559 -9.50 -1.57 -11.78
N LEU A 560 -8.72 -1.95 -10.77
CA LEU A 560 -8.24 -3.33 -10.58
C LEU A 560 -9.37 -4.33 -10.34
N GLU A 561 -10.37 -3.97 -9.52
CA GLU A 561 -11.55 -4.82 -9.33
C GLU A 561 -12.31 -5.02 -10.65
N ALA A 562 -12.50 -3.95 -11.43
CA ALA A 562 -13.18 -4.02 -12.72
C ALA A 562 -12.39 -4.87 -13.75
N TYR A 563 -11.08 -4.69 -13.89
CA TYR A 563 -10.26 -5.55 -14.76
C TYR A 563 -10.26 -7.03 -14.34
N ARG A 564 -10.26 -7.33 -13.04
CA ARG A 564 -10.42 -8.71 -12.54
C ARG A 564 -11.77 -9.29 -12.91
N HIS A 565 -12.86 -8.54 -12.75
CA HIS A 565 -14.19 -8.98 -13.17
C HIS A 565 -14.26 -9.27 -14.68
N ALA A 566 -13.71 -8.39 -15.53
CA ALA A 566 -13.61 -8.63 -16.97
C ALA A 566 -12.86 -9.96 -17.29
N LEU A 567 -11.74 -10.23 -16.62
CA LEU A 567 -11.01 -11.50 -16.76
C LEU A 567 -11.74 -12.73 -16.23
N THR A 568 -12.68 -12.61 -15.28
CA THR A 568 -13.53 -13.76 -14.91
C THR A 568 -14.52 -14.14 -16.00
N LEU A 569 -14.95 -13.18 -16.81
CA LEU A 569 -15.83 -13.38 -17.96
C LEU A 569 -15.07 -13.90 -19.19
N ASN A 570 -13.86 -13.35 -19.43
CA ASN A 570 -13.00 -13.76 -20.55
C ASN A 570 -11.56 -14.03 -20.06
N PRO A 571 -11.27 -15.24 -19.57
CA PRO A 571 -9.97 -15.54 -18.96
C PRO A 571 -8.77 -15.47 -19.91
N ASN A 572 -8.97 -15.57 -21.22
CA ASN A 572 -7.92 -15.70 -22.24
C ASN A 572 -7.69 -14.42 -23.05
N ALA A 573 -8.32 -13.30 -22.70
CA ALA A 573 -8.09 -12.02 -23.35
C ALA A 573 -6.70 -11.47 -23.00
N VAL A 574 -5.75 -11.62 -23.93
CA VAL A 574 -4.37 -11.10 -23.79
C VAL A 574 -4.33 -9.59 -23.49
N PRO A 575 -5.11 -8.71 -24.16
CA PRO A 575 -5.13 -7.29 -23.82
C PRO A 575 -5.55 -7.01 -22.37
N LEU A 576 -6.50 -7.79 -21.84
CA LEU A 576 -6.94 -7.69 -20.44
C LEU A 576 -5.85 -8.16 -19.46
N ARG A 577 -5.14 -9.26 -19.78
CA ARG A 577 -4.03 -9.77 -18.96
C ARG A 577 -2.86 -8.78 -18.93
N VAL A 578 -2.48 -8.23 -20.09
CA VAL A 578 -1.43 -7.20 -20.20
C VAL A 578 -1.84 -5.94 -19.43
N GLN A 579 -3.07 -5.46 -19.60
CA GLN A 579 -3.55 -4.28 -18.89
C GLN A 579 -3.62 -4.49 -17.36
N LEU A 580 -3.98 -5.69 -16.90
CA LEU A 580 -3.95 -6.00 -15.47
C LEU A 580 -2.51 -6.05 -14.92
N LEU A 581 -1.53 -6.55 -15.68
CA LEU A 581 -0.10 -6.47 -15.30
C LEU A 581 0.40 -5.02 -15.24
N VAL A 582 -0.02 -4.16 -16.16
CA VAL A 582 0.34 -2.72 -16.15
C VAL A 582 -0.24 -2.04 -14.91
N MET A 583 -1.47 -2.37 -14.52
CA MET A 583 -2.10 -1.80 -13.32
C MET A 583 -1.50 -2.33 -12.02
N THR A 584 -1.22 -3.64 -11.88
CA THR A 584 -0.56 -4.18 -10.66
C THR A 584 0.88 -3.70 -10.52
N LEU A 585 1.57 -3.40 -11.63
CA LEU A 585 2.85 -2.72 -11.66
C LEU A 585 2.74 -1.25 -11.20
N ALA A 586 1.75 -0.50 -11.70
CA ALA A 586 1.55 0.90 -11.34
C ALA A 586 1.21 1.09 -9.85
N ASP A 587 0.39 0.20 -9.28
CA ASP A 587 -0.02 0.23 -7.87
C ASP A 587 1.00 -0.40 -6.90
N GLY A 588 2.11 -0.95 -7.40
CA GLY A 588 3.16 -1.55 -6.57
C GLY A 588 2.74 -2.82 -5.82
N LEU A 589 1.81 -3.60 -6.38
CA LEU A 589 1.24 -4.79 -5.75
C LEU A 589 2.14 -6.02 -5.94
N GLU A 590 3.38 -5.94 -5.44
CA GLU A 590 4.47 -6.92 -5.67
C GLU A 590 4.04 -8.41 -5.60
N PRO A 591 3.27 -8.89 -4.59
CA PRO A 591 2.92 -10.31 -4.51
C PRO A 591 1.99 -10.78 -5.63
N GLN A 592 1.09 -9.90 -6.08
CA GLN A 592 0.09 -10.19 -7.12
C GLN A 592 0.74 -10.12 -8.50
N LEU A 593 1.61 -9.13 -8.71
CA LEU A 593 2.43 -9.02 -9.92
C LEU A 593 3.33 -10.26 -10.09
N ALA A 594 3.94 -10.76 -9.01
CA ALA A 594 4.76 -11.97 -9.04
C ALA A 594 3.96 -13.23 -9.43
N GLU A 595 2.75 -13.41 -8.87
CA GLU A 595 1.86 -14.51 -9.21
C GLU A 595 1.42 -14.45 -10.69
N GLN A 596 0.99 -13.28 -11.18
CA GLN A 596 0.56 -13.07 -12.56
C GLN A 596 1.68 -13.30 -13.58
N LEU A 597 2.88 -12.75 -13.33
CA LEU A 597 4.06 -12.95 -14.17
C LEU A 597 4.54 -14.42 -14.20
N GLN A 598 4.25 -15.21 -13.16
CA GLN A 598 4.51 -16.65 -13.15
C GLN A 598 3.42 -17.42 -13.90
N GLN A 599 2.15 -17.08 -13.68
CA GLN A 599 1.01 -17.77 -14.28
C GLN A 599 0.97 -17.65 -15.82
N TRP A 600 1.32 -16.49 -16.37
CA TRP A 600 1.23 -16.21 -17.80
C TRP A 600 2.58 -16.34 -18.56
N GLN A 601 3.63 -16.82 -17.89
CA GLN A 601 4.99 -16.89 -18.47
C GLN A 601 5.09 -17.73 -19.75
N ALA A 602 4.31 -18.81 -19.89
CA ALA A 602 4.34 -19.66 -21.08
C ALA A 602 3.74 -18.96 -22.32
N GLU A 603 2.62 -18.26 -22.16
CA GLU A 603 1.97 -17.52 -23.25
C GLU A 603 2.78 -16.28 -23.65
N ALA A 604 3.41 -15.62 -22.68
CA ALA A 604 4.32 -14.49 -22.92
C ALA A 604 5.52 -14.86 -23.81
N GLN A 605 5.99 -16.11 -23.81
CA GLN A 605 7.08 -16.53 -24.69
C GLN A 605 6.71 -16.52 -26.18
N GLU A 606 5.42 -16.68 -26.50
CA GLU A 606 4.89 -16.77 -27.87
C GLU A 606 4.26 -15.46 -28.36
N GLN A 607 3.72 -14.62 -27.47
CA GLN A 607 3.02 -13.38 -27.83
C GLN A 607 3.79 -12.11 -27.42
N SER A 608 4.01 -11.21 -28.40
CA SER A 608 4.80 -9.98 -28.24
C SER A 608 4.22 -8.98 -27.25
N ASP A 609 2.90 -8.92 -27.12
CA ASP A 609 2.19 -7.91 -26.33
C ASP A 609 2.54 -7.96 -24.83
N TYR A 610 3.05 -9.11 -24.36
CA TYR A 610 3.54 -9.29 -22.99
C TYR A 610 4.94 -8.74 -22.74
N TRP A 611 5.81 -8.66 -23.75
CA TRP A 611 7.24 -8.40 -23.52
C TRP A 611 7.52 -7.05 -22.84
N PRO A 612 6.83 -5.93 -23.20
CA PRO A 612 6.95 -4.66 -22.48
C PRO A 612 6.70 -4.78 -20.98
N VAL A 613 5.60 -5.42 -20.60
CA VAL A 613 5.16 -5.48 -19.19
C VAL A 613 5.88 -6.57 -18.41
N PHE A 614 6.36 -7.64 -19.06
CA PHE A 614 7.25 -8.62 -18.45
C PHE A 614 8.63 -8.02 -18.14
N ALA A 615 9.19 -7.23 -19.06
CA ALA A 615 10.45 -6.50 -18.83
C ALA A 615 10.34 -5.57 -17.62
N LEU A 616 9.34 -4.67 -17.61
CA LEU A 616 9.14 -3.70 -16.54
C LEU A 616 8.68 -4.35 -15.22
N GLY A 617 7.86 -5.39 -15.27
CA GLY A 617 7.35 -6.10 -14.11
C GLY A 617 8.43 -6.89 -13.35
N ARG A 618 9.27 -7.64 -14.08
CA ARG A 618 10.42 -8.36 -13.48
C ARG A 618 11.42 -7.39 -12.86
N LEU A 619 11.68 -6.27 -13.55
CA LEU A 619 12.51 -5.19 -13.05
C LEU A 619 11.97 -4.59 -11.74
N HIS A 620 10.66 -4.30 -11.65
CA HIS A 620 10.02 -3.79 -10.44
C HIS A 620 10.13 -4.76 -9.26
N LEU A 621 9.97 -6.07 -9.51
CA LEU A 621 10.21 -7.14 -8.53
C LEU A 621 11.70 -7.36 -8.18
N ARG A 622 12.60 -6.46 -8.61
CA ARG A 622 14.06 -6.52 -8.39
C ARG A 622 14.73 -7.74 -9.03
N GLN A 623 14.09 -8.36 -10.03
CA GLN A 623 14.60 -9.49 -10.82
C GLN A 623 15.28 -8.97 -12.10
N LEU A 624 16.38 -8.22 -11.94
CA LEU A 624 17.06 -7.53 -13.05
C LEU A 624 17.49 -8.50 -14.16
N MET A 625 18.11 -9.63 -13.82
CA MET A 625 18.56 -10.63 -14.81
C MET A 625 17.38 -11.20 -15.61
N ASP A 626 16.30 -11.62 -14.92
CA ASP A 626 15.11 -12.19 -15.56
C ASP A 626 14.38 -11.19 -16.48
N SER A 627 14.61 -9.88 -16.31
CA SER A 627 14.02 -8.84 -17.17
C SER A 627 14.75 -8.67 -18.51
N MET A 628 16.04 -9.02 -18.60
CA MET A 628 16.88 -8.71 -19.77
C MET A 628 16.43 -9.44 -21.04
N ASP A 629 16.05 -10.71 -20.93
CA ASP A 629 15.54 -11.50 -22.06
C ASP A 629 14.29 -10.85 -22.71
N TRP A 630 13.44 -10.22 -21.89
CA TRP A 630 12.23 -9.54 -22.36
C TRP A 630 12.54 -8.17 -22.98
N PHE A 631 13.48 -7.40 -22.41
CA PHE A 631 13.99 -6.17 -23.02
C PHE A 631 14.65 -6.45 -24.39
N GLU A 632 15.50 -7.48 -24.50
CA GLU A 632 16.15 -7.83 -25.77
C GLU A 632 15.11 -8.21 -26.83
N ARG A 633 14.13 -9.05 -26.48
CA ARG A 633 13.02 -9.41 -27.38
C ARG A 633 12.25 -8.19 -27.89
N GLN A 634 11.90 -7.26 -26.99
CA GLN A 634 11.18 -6.03 -27.34
C GLN A 634 11.99 -5.14 -28.28
N VAL A 635 13.28 -4.95 -28.00
CA VAL A 635 14.20 -4.17 -28.87
C VAL A 635 14.38 -4.82 -30.24
N LEU A 636 14.40 -6.16 -30.32
CA LEU A 636 14.54 -6.89 -31.59
C LEU A 636 13.34 -6.74 -32.52
N ILE A 637 12.10 -6.67 -32.01
CA ILE A 637 10.91 -6.43 -32.84
C ILE A 637 10.64 -4.95 -33.14
N GLN A 638 11.14 -4.04 -32.31
CA GLN A 638 11.01 -2.59 -32.50
C GLN A 638 12.39 -1.89 -32.56
N PRO A 639 13.26 -2.23 -33.54
CA PRO A 639 14.64 -1.71 -33.63
C PRO A 639 14.73 -0.23 -34.05
N GLN A 640 13.59 0.46 -34.20
CA GLN A 640 13.47 1.90 -34.41
C GLN A 640 12.83 2.62 -33.21
N ASP A 641 12.36 1.89 -32.19
CA ASP A 641 11.98 2.51 -30.92
C ASP A 641 13.25 2.72 -30.09
N TYR A 642 13.77 3.95 -30.16
CA TYR A 642 14.98 4.33 -29.45
C TYR A 642 14.78 4.46 -27.94
N ARG A 643 13.53 4.54 -27.45
CA ARG A 643 13.23 4.61 -26.02
C ARG A 643 13.37 3.23 -25.38
N TRP A 644 12.84 2.18 -26.02
CA TRP A 644 13.11 0.80 -25.59
C TRP A 644 14.61 0.44 -25.64
N GLN A 645 15.34 0.96 -26.62
CA GLN A 645 16.80 0.81 -26.68
C GLN A 645 17.51 1.57 -25.55
N ALA A 646 17.08 2.81 -25.25
CA ALA A 646 17.61 3.59 -24.15
C ALA A 646 17.39 2.93 -22.79
N ASP A 647 16.19 2.41 -22.53
CA ASP A 647 15.84 1.72 -21.29
C ASP A 647 16.63 0.39 -21.15
N TYR A 648 16.72 -0.40 -22.22
CA TYR A 648 17.54 -1.63 -22.22
C TYR A 648 19.01 -1.33 -21.89
N LEU A 649 19.63 -0.37 -22.59
CA LEU A 649 21.02 0.02 -22.35
C LEU A 649 21.22 0.58 -20.93
N TYR A 650 20.28 1.38 -20.43
CA TYR A 650 20.34 1.96 -19.09
C TYR A 650 20.33 0.89 -17.98
N TRP A 651 19.52 -0.16 -18.13
CA TRP A 651 19.49 -1.28 -17.18
C TRP A 651 20.67 -2.24 -17.36
N LEU A 652 21.09 -2.50 -18.60
CA LEU A 652 22.30 -3.26 -18.92
C LEU A 652 23.56 -2.65 -18.27
N GLY A 653 23.68 -1.32 -18.28
CA GLY A 653 24.79 -0.60 -17.64
C GLY A 653 24.86 -0.72 -16.11
N ARG A 654 23.86 -1.34 -15.47
CA ARG A 654 23.83 -1.67 -14.03
C ARG A 654 24.14 -3.12 -13.72
N ILE A 655 24.25 -3.98 -14.74
CA ILE A 655 24.71 -5.35 -14.57
C ILE A 655 26.23 -5.34 -14.48
N ASP A 656 26.77 -5.98 -13.44
CA ASP A 656 28.21 -6.19 -13.32
C ASP A 656 28.69 -7.04 -14.51
N PRO A 657 29.56 -6.51 -15.40
CA PRO A 657 29.98 -7.23 -16.60
C PRO A 657 30.85 -8.46 -16.31
N GLN A 658 31.23 -8.73 -15.04
CA GLN A 658 31.85 -10.00 -14.61
C GLN A 658 30.82 -11.11 -14.38
N THR A 659 29.53 -10.79 -14.27
CA THR A 659 28.44 -11.79 -14.08
C THR A 659 27.90 -12.35 -15.39
N LEU A 660 28.33 -11.78 -16.53
CA LEU A 660 27.95 -12.21 -17.87
C LEU A 660 28.95 -13.22 -18.45
N GLU A 661 28.45 -14.19 -19.22
CA GLU A 661 29.28 -15.08 -20.03
C GLU A 661 30.18 -14.26 -20.99
N PRO A 662 31.49 -14.58 -21.13
CA PRO A 662 32.43 -13.75 -21.89
C PRO A 662 32.04 -13.51 -23.36
N GLY A 663 31.42 -14.51 -24.00
CA GLY A 663 30.90 -14.38 -25.36
C GLY A 663 29.72 -13.40 -25.44
N THR A 664 28.77 -13.49 -24.51
CA THR A 664 27.60 -12.61 -24.42
C THR A 664 28.02 -11.14 -24.24
N ARG A 665 29.04 -10.87 -23.42
CA ARG A 665 29.60 -9.51 -23.26
C ARG A 665 30.15 -8.94 -24.57
N GLN A 666 30.87 -9.75 -25.36
CA GLN A 666 31.41 -9.32 -26.65
C GLN A 666 30.32 -9.09 -27.70
N ASP A 667 29.33 -9.98 -27.75
CA ASP A 667 28.15 -9.85 -28.63
C ASP A 667 27.38 -8.56 -28.36
N ILE A 668 27.12 -8.26 -27.09
CA ILE A 668 26.42 -7.05 -26.66
C ILE A 668 27.22 -5.79 -27.04
N LEU A 669 28.52 -5.74 -26.75
CA LEU A 669 29.40 -4.63 -27.14
C LEU A 669 29.47 -4.45 -28.67
N GLY A 670 29.51 -5.53 -29.43
CA GLY A 670 29.50 -5.49 -30.90
C GLY A 670 28.19 -4.93 -31.47
N ARG A 671 27.04 -5.33 -30.91
CA ARG A 671 25.73 -4.76 -31.27
C ARG A 671 25.62 -3.28 -30.91
N MET A 672 26.13 -2.89 -29.74
CA MET A 672 26.21 -1.49 -29.30
C MET A 672 27.06 -0.62 -30.25
N GLN A 673 28.22 -1.10 -30.67
CA GLN A 673 29.04 -0.41 -31.68
C GLN A 673 28.36 -0.33 -33.04
N ALA A 674 27.61 -1.36 -33.46
CA ALA A 674 26.85 -1.34 -34.69
C ALA A 674 25.70 -0.32 -34.69
N LEU A 675 25.14 0.03 -33.51
CA LEU A 675 24.15 1.11 -33.37
C LEU A 675 24.79 2.50 -33.58
N LEU A 676 26.00 2.74 -33.06
CA LEU A 676 26.77 3.99 -33.29
C LEU A 676 27.16 4.22 -34.74
N LEU A 677 27.32 3.14 -35.52
CA LEU A 677 27.83 3.20 -36.90
C LEU A 677 26.76 3.50 -37.97
N ARG A 678 25.48 3.67 -37.58
CA ARG A 678 24.41 4.09 -38.49
C ARG A 678 24.52 5.59 -38.78
N GLN A 679 24.72 5.96 -40.04
CA GLN A 679 25.01 7.34 -40.47
C GLN A 679 23.76 8.13 -40.87
N ASP A 680 22.63 7.44 -40.97
CA ASP A 680 21.35 7.83 -41.53
C ASP A 680 20.29 8.06 -40.42
N LEU A 681 20.73 8.63 -39.30
CA LEU A 681 19.96 8.86 -38.08
C LEU A 681 19.28 10.26 -38.04
N PRO A 682 17.94 10.36 -37.99
CA PRO A 682 17.22 11.63 -37.80
C PRO A 682 17.41 12.19 -36.39
N GLN A 683 17.56 13.50 -36.20
CA GLN A 683 17.69 14.06 -34.84
C GLN A 683 16.35 14.07 -34.07
N ASP A 684 16.10 12.99 -33.33
CA ASP A 684 14.98 12.89 -32.37
C ASP A 684 15.45 12.76 -30.91
N LYS A 685 14.50 12.88 -29.97
CA LYS A 685 14.77 12.85 -28.52
C LYS A 685 15.15 11.46 -28.00
N GLY A 686 14.52 10.40 -28.52
CA GLY A 686 14.77 9.03 -28.08
C GLY A 686 16.17 8.56 -28.45
N GLN A 687 16.68 8.96 -29.62
CA GLN A 687 18.07 8.69 -30.02
C GLN A 687 19.09 9.35 -29.10
N ALA A 688 18.83 10.59 -28.66
CA ALA A 688 19.69 11.26 -27.69
C ALA A 688 19.70 10.52 -26.34
N GLU A 689 18.53 10.06 -25.87
CA GLU A 689 18.41 9.24 -24.66
C GLU A 689 19.16 7.90 -24.80
N MET A 690 19.04 7.23 -25.95
CA MET A 690 19.77 5.99 -26.26
C MET A 690 21.29 6.18 -26.26
N LEU A 691 21.77 7.23 -26.92
CA LEU A 691 23.20 7.56 -27.00
C LEU A 691 23.79 7.92 -25.63
N LEU A 692 23.03 8.61 -24.77
CA LEU A 692 23.42 8.88 -23.39
C LEU A 692 23.45 7.59 -22.54
N SER A 693 22.46 6.71 -22.69
CA SER A 693 22.47 5.38 -22.04
C SER A 693 23.68 4.55 -22.48
N LEU A 694 24.05 4.61 -23.77
CA LEU A 694 25.23 3.94 -24.29
C LEU A 694 26.54 4.46 -23.66
N ALA A 695 26.68 5.78 -23.51
CA ALA A 695 27.81 6.38 -22.79
C ALA A 695 27.86 5.97 -21.31
N ALA A 696 26.71 5.68 -20.69
CA ALA A 696 26.63 5.15 -19.33
C ALA A 696 27.08 3.68 -19.24
N VAL A 697 26.71 2.82 -20.20
CA VAL A 697 27.23 1.44 -20.26
C VAL A 697 28.74 1.44 -20.46
N ALA A 698 29.26 2.27 -21.38
CA ALA A 698 30.70 2.42 -21.60
C ALA A 698 31.42 2.84 -20.30
N ARG A 699 30.83 3.75 -19.52
CA ARG A 699 31.36 4.14 -18.20
C ARG A 699 31.40 2.96 -17.22
N ALA A 700 30.31 2.20 -17.12
CA ALA A 700 30.20 1.08 -16.18
C ALA A 700 31.13 -0.10 -16.53
N TRP A 701 31.33 -0.37 -17.83
CA TRP A 701 32.02 -1.57 -18.30
C TRP A 701 33.50 -1.35 -18.67
N GLU A 702 33.87 -0.13 -19.07
CA GLU A 702 35.21 0.22 -19.58
C GLU A 702 35.80 1.50 -18.93
N GLY A 703 35.01 2.24 -18.14
CA GLY A 703 35.44 3.40 -17.36
C GLY A 703 35.25 4.76 -18.04
N ASP A 704 35.55 5.83 -17.30
CA ASP A 704 35.28 7.22 -17.71
C ASP A 704 35.87 7.62 -19.07
N ARG A 705 37.02 7.06 -19.46
CA ARG A 705 37.63 7.37 -20.77
C ARG A 705 36.86 6.79 -21.96
N ALA A 706 36.25 5.62 -21.81
CA ALA A 706 35.40 5.03 -22.84
C ALA A 706 34.08 5.81 -22.96
N SER A 707 33.50 6.17 -21.80
CA SER A 707 32.34 7.08 -21.72
C SER A 707 32.59 8.41 -22.44
N ASP A 708 33.73 9.05 -22.18
CA ASP A 708 34.10 10.32 -22.81
C ASP A 708 34.34 10.23 -24.32
N ALA A 709 34.84 9.09 -24.82
CA ALA A 709 34.99 8.86 -26.25
C ALA A 709 33.60 8.80 -26.92
N VAL A 710 32.67 8.01 -26.38
CA VAL A 710 31.28 7.95 -26.86
C VAL A 710 30.61 9.33 -26.78
N LEU A 711 30.80 10.09 -25.68
CA LEU A 711 30.27 11.45 -25.56
C LEU A 711 30.86 12.43 -26.59
N GLN A 712 32.13 12.28 -26.98
CA GLN A 712 32.74 13.06 -28.05
C GLN A 712 32.19 12.65 -29.42
N ASP A 713 32.01 11.36 -29.68
CA ASP A 713 31.39 10.88 -30.92
C ASP A 713 29.96 11.44 -31.05
N ILE A 714 29.17 11.45 -29.96
CA ILE A 714 27.83 12.06 -29.89
C ILE A 714 27.88 13.57 -30.25
N LEU A 715 28.89 14.31 -29.80
CA LEU A 715 29.09 15.70 -30.23
C LEU A 715 29.41 15.80 -31.73
N THR A 716 30.21 14.90 -32.31
CA THR A 716 30.50 14.90 -33.76
C THR A 716 29.29 14.57 -34.62
N LEU A 717 28.35 13.76 -34.10
CA LEU A 717 27.05 13.46 -34.71
C LEU A 717 26.03 14.62 -34.60
N GLY A 718 26.43 15.76 -34.01
CA GLY A 718 25.60 16.97 -33.90
C GLY A 718 24.65 16.98 -32.70
N TYR A 719 24.74 16.01 -31.79
CA TYR A 719 23.91 15.93 -30.58
C TYR A 719 24.50 16.76 -29.42
N GLY A 720 24.74 18.05 -29.67
CA GLY A 720 25.32 19.01 -28.72
C GLY A 720 24.39 19.46 -27.58
N GLN A 721 23.69 18.54 -26.92
CA GLN A 721 22.72 18.87 -25.87
C GLN A 721 23.40 19.02 -24.50
N ALA A 722 22.77 19.80 -23.59
CA ALA A 722 23.30 20.06 -22.26
C ALA A 722 23.71 18.80 -21.46
N PRO A 723 22.97 17.66 -21.48
CA PRO A 723 23.40 16.44 -20.77
C PRO A 723 24.75 15.87 -21.22
N VAL A 724 25.12 16.03 -22.50
CA VAL A 724 26.41 15.56 -23.04
C VAL A 724 27.56 16.37 -22.45
N PHE A 725 27.40 17.70 -22.45
CA PHE A 725 28.36 18.61 -21.80
C PHE A 725 28.41 18.39 -20.28
N GLN A 726 27.27 18.15 -19.63
CA GLN A 726 27.21 17.87 -18.20
C GLN A 726 28.06 16.65 -17.85
N LEU A 727 27.87 15.53 -18.56
CA LEU A 727 28.61 14.29 -18.32
C LEU A 727 30.12 14.42 -18.60
N LEU A 728 30.51 15.21 -19.61
CA LEU A 728 31.91 15.51 -19.93
C LEU A 728 32.57 16.41 -18.86
N VAL A 729 31.82 17.38 -18.33
CA VAL A 729 32.28 18.26 -17.24
C VAL A 729 32.43 17.44 -15.95
N ASP A 730 31.44 16.64 -15.55
CA ASP A 730 31.50 15.80 -14.36
C ASP A 730 32.66 14.78 -14.44
N SER A 731 32.83 14.15 -15.60
CA SER A 731 33.95 13.23 -15.88
C SER A 731 35.31 13.94 -15.75
N SER A 732 35.42 15.16 -16.26
CA SER A 732 36.64 15.98 -16.15
C SER A 732 36.93 16.41 -14.70
N LEU A 733 35.91 16.89 -13.97
CA LEU A 733 36.01 17.28 -12.56
C LEU A 733 36.39 16.09 -11.67
N SER A 734 35.78 14.92 -11.90
CA SER A 734 36.08 13.64 -11.21
C SER A 734 37.55 13.25 -11.37
N ARG A 735 38.09 13.35 -12.60
CA ARG A 735 39.51 13.09 -12.91
C ARG A 735 40.46 14.23 -12.51
N LYS A 736 39.96 15.31 -11.91
CA LYS A 736 40.70 16.55 -11.58
C LYS A 736 41.32 17.27 -12.79
N ASP A 737 40.78 17.06 -13.99
CA ASP A 737 41.18 17.76 -15.21
C ASP A 737 40.41 19.09 -15.32
N VAL A 738 40.90 20.08 -14.57
CA VAL A 738 40.36 21.45 -14.49
C VAL A 738 40.30 22.12 -15.86
N ASP A 739 41.29 21.87 -16.73
CA ASP A 739 41.37 22.50 -18.05
C ASP A 739 40.41 21.86 -19.06
N ALA A 740 40.14 20.56 -18.98
CA ALA A 740 39.03 19.95 -19.70
C ALA A 740 37.66 20.43 -19.17
N ALA A 741 37.45 20.43 -17.85
CA ALA A 741 36.20 20.88 -17.25
C ALA A 741 35.87 22.33 -17.63
N ARG A 742 36.85 23.24 -17.57
CA ARG A 742 36.73 24.64 -18.02
C ARG A 742 36.40 24.74 -19.50
N ARG A 743 37.10 24.00 -20.38
CA ARG A 743 36.84 24.02 -21.83
C ARG A 743 35.45 23.52 -22.18
N TRP A 744 34.95 22.46 -21.52
CA TRP A 744 33.62 21.93 -21.77
C TRP A 744 32.52 22.89 -21.29
N LEU A 745 32.67 23.50 -20.10
CA LEU A 745 31.76 24.54 -19.63
C LEU A 745 31.72 25.74 -20.59
N GLN A 746 32.88 26.28 -21.00
CA GLN A 746 32.95 27.37 -21.97
C GLN A 746 32.34 27.00 -23.34
N SER A 747 32.49 25.74 -23.78
CA SER A 747 31.91 25.26 -25.04
C SER A 747 30.37 25.20 -24.97
N ALA A 748 29.82 24.80 -23.82
CA ALA A 748 28.38 24.80 -23.59
C ALA A 748 27.80 26.21 -23.48
N GLU A 749 28.49 27.12 -22.77
CA GLU A 749 28.11 28.54 -22.67
C GLU A 749 28.15 29.24 -24.05
N ALA A 750 29.14 28.94 -24.89
CA ALA A 750 29.20 29.44 -26.26
C ALA A 750 28.01 28.97 -27.14
N GLN A 751 27.44 27.80 -26.82
CA GLN A 751 26.22 27.26 -27.43
C GLN A 751 24.93 27.74 -26.72
N LYS A 752 25.05 28.62 -25.72
CA LYS A 752 23.95 29.14 -24.88
C LYS A 752 23.17 28.06 -24.14
N LEU A 753 23.84 26.95 -23.79
CA LEU A 753 23.25 25.88 -22.99
C LEU A 753 23.28 26.26 -21.51
N GLU A 754 22.17 26.04 -20.81
CA GLU A 754 22.12 26.21 -19.35
C GLU A 754 22.83 25.05 -18.65
N MET A 755 23.99 25.35 -18.06
CA MET A 755 24.79 24.39 -17.32
C MET A 755 24.47 24.43 -15.81
N PRO A 756 24.40 23.28 -15.12
CA PRO A 756 24.02 23.22 -13.72
C PRO A 756 24.94 24.05 -12.83
N ALA A 757 24.36 24.80 -11.88
CA ALA A 757 25.12 25.67 -10.98
C ALA A 757 26.20 24.90 -10.20
N TYR A 758 25.96 23.63 -9.85
CA TYR A 758 26.93 22.81 -9.12
C TYR A 758 28.23 22.56 -9.90
N GLN A 759 28.21 22.56 -11.24
CA GLN A 759 29.41 22.34 -12.05
C GLN A 759 30.32 23.58 -12.08
N HIS A 760 29.73 24.78 -12.16
CA HIS A 760 30.45 26.04 -11.99
C HIS A 760 31.02 26.15 -10.58
N LEU A 761 30.23 25.80 -9.56
CA LEU A 761 30.72 25.77 -8.18
C LEU A 761 31.83 24.74 -7.99
N ALA A 762 31.71 23.53 -8.54
CA ALA A 762 32.71 22.47 -8.42
C ALA A 762 34.04 22.88 -9.07
N LEU A 763 34.00 23.51 -10.25
CA LEU A 763 35.19 24.10 -10.88
C LEU A 763 35.81 25.20 -10.00
N ALA A 764 34.99 26.10 -9.45
CA ALA A 764 35.45 27.19 -8.57
C ALA A 764 36.04 26.66 -7.24
N LEU A 765 35.42 25.65 -6.63
CA LEU A 765 35.94 24.94 -5.45
C LEU A 765 37.25 24.22 -5.74
N GLN A 766 37.37 23.57 -6.90
CA GLN A 766 38.58 22.84 -7.31
C GLN A 766 39.74 23.78 -7.69
N THR A 767 39.45 24.98 -8.17
CA THR A 767 40.43 26.04 -8.46
C THR A 767 40.68 27.00 -7.29
N ASN A 768 39.92 26.88 -6.20
CA ASN A 768 39.90 27.81 -5.06
C ASN A 768 39.60 29.27 -5.45
N ASP A 769 38.79 29.49 -6.49
CA ASP A 769 38.37 30.83 -6.90
C ASP A 769 37.22 31.32 -6.02
N LEU A 770 37.59 32.01 -4.92
CA LEU A 770 36.67 32.54 -3.92
C LEU A 770 35.70 33.59 -4.50
N ALA A 771 36.12 34.35 -5.52
CA ALA A 771 35.27 35.31 -6.19
C ALA A 771 34.22 34.59 -7.06
N ALA A 772 34.61 33.55 -7.79
CA ALA A 772 33.68 32.71 -8.53
C ALA A 772 32.75 31.91 -7.60
N ILE A 773 33.21 31.44 -6.43
CA ILE A 773 32.35 30.79 -5.44
C ILE A 773 31.27 31.75 -4.92
N GLU A 774 31.63 32.97 -4.52
CA GLU A 774 30.66 33.98 -4.05
C GLU A 774 29.71 34.41 -5.19
N GLN A 775 30.22 34.57 -6.43
CA GLN A 775 29.39 34.88 -7.59
C GLN A 775 28.37 33.76 -7.88
N VAL A 776 28.80 32.49 -7.96
CA VAL A 776 27.88 31.36 -8.21
C VAL A 776 26.87 31.20 -7.07
N LEU A 777 27.28 31.46 -5.82
CA LEU A 777 26.38 31.43 -4.66
C LEU A 777 25.35 32.58 -4.68
N GLY A 778 25.74 33.77 -5.14
CA GLY A 778 24.86 34.94 -5.24
C GLY A 778 23.91 34.90 -6.44
N GLU A 779 24.43 34.59 -7.63
CA GLU A 779 23.67 34.61 -8.89
C GLU A 779 22.87 33.33 -9.14
N ARG A 780 23.43 32.17 -8.75
CA ARG A 780 22.86 30.84 -9.03
C ARG A 780 22.59 30.01 -7.77
N GLY A 781 22.65 30.61 -6.57
CA GLY A 781 22.50 29.92 -5.29
C GLY A 781 21.22 29.12 -5.13
N ASN A 782 20.10 29.60 -5.68
CA ASN A 782 18.81 28.90 -5.63
C ASN A 782 18.78 27.60 -6.46
N ALA A 783 19.71 27.44 -7.42
CA ALA A 783 19.88 26.24 -8.24
C ALA A 783 20.91 25.26 -7.65
N LEU A 784 21.51 25.57 -6.49
CA LEU A 784 22.45 24.70 -5.78
C LEU A 784 21.74 23.89 -4.69
N GLY A 785 22.04 22.59 -4.63
CA GLY A 785 21.64 21.73 -3.52
C GLY A 785 22.22 22.24 -2.18
N ALA A 786 21.55 21.95 -1.08
CA ALA A 786 21.96 22.42 0.25
C ALA A 786 23.42 22.02 0.58
N ALA A 787 23.83 20.80 0.28
CA ALA A 787 25.20 20.33 0.50
C ALA A 787 26.27 21.08 -0.31
N ASP A 788 25.90 21.65 -1.45
CA ASP A 788 26.79 22.43 -2.30
C ASP A 788 26.84 23.88 -1.84
N ARG A 789 25.70 24.48 -1.46
CA ARG A 789 25.65 25.78 -0.76
C ARG A 789 26.44 25.76 0.56
N VAL A 790 26.35 24.69 1.35
CA VAL A 790 27.13 24.49 2.57
C VAL A 790 28.62 24.33 2.25
N SER A 791 28.98 23.64 1.15
CA SER A 791 30.38 23.56 0.68
C SER A 791 30.93 24.93 0.29
N ALA A 792 30.15 25.73 -0.43
CA ALA A 792 30.48 27.10 -0.84
C ALA A 792 30.70 28.01 0.38
N LEU A 793 29.71 28.09 1.28
CA LEU A 793 29.77 28.90 2.50
C LEU A 793 30.96 28.50 3.39
N ARG A 794 31.21 27.19 3.56
CA ARG A 794 32.37 26.69 4.30
C ARG A 794 33.69 27.09 3.65
N ARG A 795 33.78 27.10 2.31
CA ARG A 795 34.99 27.56 1.61
C ARG A 795 35.18 29.08 1.71
N LEU A 796 34.08 29.82 1.74
CA LEU A 796 34.03 31.25 2.04
C LEU A 796 34.22 31.56 3.55
N GLY A 797 34.51 30.58 4.39
CA GLY A 797 34.70 30.76 5.84
C GLY A 797 33.43 31.13 6.62
N ARG A 798 32.26 31.22 5.97
CA ARG A 798 30.96 31.59 6.55
C ARG A 798 30.34 30.40 7.29
N ASN A 799 31.09 29.86 8.25
CA ASN A 799 30.84 28.56 8.87
C ASN A 799 29.55 28.51 9.70
N ALA A 800 29.15 29.61 10.36
CA ALA A 800 27.89 29.67 11.10
C ALA A 800 26.67 29.71 10.16
N GLU A 801 26.76 30.42 9.04
CA GLU A 801 25.73 30.40 7.99
C GLU A 801 25.64 29.01 7.35
N ALA A 802 26.80 28.38 7.08
CA ALA A 802 26.87 27.01 6.58
C ALA A 802 26.21 26.01 7.55
N LEU A 803 26.46 26.13 8.86
CA LEU A 803 25.83 25.27 9.87
C LEU A 803 24.32 25.54 9.99
N ALA A 804 23.91 26.81 10.06
CA ALA A 804 22.50 27.19 10.15
C ALA A 804 21.69 26.77 8.90
N LEU A 805 22.32 26.76 7.73
CA LEU A 805 21.76 26.21 6.50
C LEU A 805 21.67 24.68 6.57
N ALA A 806 22.75 24.01 7.00
CA ALA A 806 22.76 22.54 7.11
C ALA A 806 21.71 22.03 8.12
N ASP A 807 21.59 22.67 9.29
CA ASP A 807 20.60 22.33 10.31
C ASP A 807 19.16 22.52 9.84
N ARG A 808 18.90 23.55 9.02
CA ARG A 808 17.58 23.85 8.45
C ARG A 808 17.18 22.86 7.36
N GLU A 809 18.07 22.62 6.40
CA GLU A 809 17.73 21.88 5.17
C GLU A 809 17.83 20.36 5.36
N LEU A 810 18.55 19.85 6.38
CA LEU A 810 18.79 18.40 6.52
C LEU A 810 17.53 17.55 6.72
N LEU A 811 16.49 18.09 7.35
CA LEU A 811 15.21 17.39 7.51
C LEU A 811 14.59 17.09 6.15
N ASP A 812 14.57 18.09 5.26
CA ASP A 812 13.93 18.06 3.94
C ASP A 812 14.87 17.62 2.81
N ALA A 813 16.16 17.44 3.10
CA ALA A 813 17.17 17.06 2.11
C ALA A 813 16.90 15.67 1.48
N PRO A 814 17.01 15.54 0.13
CA PRO A 814 16.89 14.26 -0.57
C PRO A 814 17.90 13.23 -0.06
N LEU A 815 17.48 11.97 0.09
CA LEU A 815 18.28 10.83 0.60
C LEU A 815 19.72 10.81 0.05
N ALA A 816 19.89 10.90 -1.27
CA ALA A 816 21.21 10.86 -1.93
C ALA A 816 22.18 12.00 -1.53
N SER A 817 21.68 13.09 -0.96
CA SER A 817 22.47 14.22 -0.45
C SER A 817 22.45 14.34 1.07
N LYS A 818 21.58 13.60 1.75
CA LYS A 818 21.29 13.74 3.18
C LYS A 818 22.48 13.31 4.03
N ASP A 819 23.13 12.21 3.66
CA ASP A 819 24.33 11.72 4.36
C ASP A 819 25.49 12.71 4.23
N ARG A 820 25.79 13.19 3.00
CA ARG A 820 26.81 14.23 2.74
C ARG A 820 26.51 15.52 3.51
N LEU A 821 25.25 15.96 3.56
CA LEU A 821 24.84 17.15 4.32
C LEU A 821 24.92 16.91 5.84
N GLN A 822 24.64 15.69 6.31
CA GLN A 822 24.78 15.31 7.72
C GLN A 822 26.24 15.28 8.15
N GLU A 823 27.14 14.71 7.32
CA GLU A 823 28.59 14.76 7.54
C GLU A 823 29.10 16.19 7.56
N GLN A 824 28.67 17.03 6.61
CA GLN A 824 29.03 18.46 6.60
C GLN A 824 28.53 19.19 7.84
N ARG A 825 27.28 18.97 8.24
CA ARG A 825 26.69 19.51 9.48
C ARG A 825 27.48 19.05 10.69
N ASP A 826 27.76 17.75 10.82
CA ASP A 826 28.43 17.19 11.99
C ASP A 826 29.89 17.66 12.06
N ALA A 827 30.58 17.77 10.92
CA ALA A 827 31.91 18.38 10.83
C ALA A 827 31.89 19.87 11.18
N LEU A 828 30.89 20.64 10.73
CA LEU A 828 30.72 22.05 11.09
C LEU A 828 30.37 22.21 12.58
N ARG A 829 29.52 21.36 13.14
CA ARG A 829 29.25 21.30 14.60
C ARG A 829 30.53 20.99 15.37
N LEU A 830 31.37 20.07 14.89
CA LEU A 830 32.69 19.80 15.48
C LEU A 830 33.60 21.03 15.41
N GLN A 831 33.67 21.68 14.25
CA GLN A 831 34.50 22.84 13.99
C GLN A 831 34.06 24.06 14.81
N GLN A 832 32.75 24.22 15.05
CA GLN A 832 32.18 25.32 15.83
C GLN A 832 31.97 25.01 17.32
N SER A 833 32.06 23.74 17.72
CA SER A 833 31.92 23.33 19.12
C SER A 833 32.94 24.03 20.03
N SER A 834 32.47 24.32 21.25
CA SER A 834 33.36 24.77 22.32
C SER A 834 33.97 23.56 23.00
N GLU A 835 35.24 23.66 23.39
CA GLU A 835 36.00 22.57 24.00
C GLU A 835 36.63 23.05 25.30
N VAL A 836 36.71 22.16 26.30
CA VAL A 836 37.50 22.35 27.51
C VAL A 836 38.32 21.09 27.76
N THR A 837 39.61 21.27 28.02
CA THR A 837 40.58 20.20 28.24
C THR A 837 41.27 20.40 29.58
N LEU A 838 41.23 19.37 30.42
CA LEU A 838 41.99 19.27 31.67
C LEU A 838 43.13 18.28 31.46
N GLY A 839 44.37 18.73 31.63
CA GLY A 839 45.58 17.93 31.40
C GLY A 839 46.46 17.81 32.63
N TYR A 840 47.12 16.66 32.76
CA TYR A 840 48.29 16.46 33.59
C TYR A 840 49.40 15.82 32.77
N ARG A 841 50.60 16.40 32.78
CA ARG A 841 51.78 15.88 32.08
C ARG A 841 52.98 15.86 33.04
N ALA A 842 53.63 14.71 33.15
CA ALA A 842 54.90 14.55 33.84
C ALA A 842 56.00 14.35 32.78
N ARG A 843 57.01 15.22 32.77
CA ARG A 843 58.18 15.13 31.89
C ARG A 843 59.46 15.15 32.73
N ASP A 844 60.42 14.33 32.37
CA ASP A 844 61.77 14.29 32.90
C ASP A 844 62.69 14.63 31.73
N PHE A 845 62.98 15.92 31.60
CA PHE A 845 63.77 16.51 30.53
C PHE A 845 65.24 16.47 30.94
N ALA A 846 65.89 15.33 30.70
CA ALA A 846 67.30 15.09 31.02
C ALA A 846 67.69 15.47 32.48
N GLY A 847 66.87 15.04 33.45
CA GLY A 847 67.08 15.29 34.88
C GLY A 847 66.41 16.56 35.43
N PHE A 848 65.71 17.32 34.59
CA PHE A 848 64.80 18.39 34.98
C PHE A 848 63.34 17.93 34.87
N LYS A 849 62.67 17.81 36.01
CA LYS A 849 61.34 17.22 36.15
C LYS A 849 60.27 18.31 36.19
N LEU A 850 59.31 18.19 35.27
CA LEU A 850 58.20 19.10 35.03
C LEU A 850 56.88 18.37 35.32
N GLY A 851 56.13 18.85 36.33
CA GLY A 851 54.76 18.41 36.61
C GLY A 851 53.76 19.48 36.17
N ILE A 852 53.28 19.39 34.93
CA ILE A 852 52.40 20.36 34.28
C ILE A 852 50.93 19.97 34.52
N THR A 853 50.18 20.83 35.20
CA THR A 853 48.71 20.75 35.27
C THR A 853 48.13 21.87 34.42
N GLU A 854 47.23 21.56 33.49
CA GLU A 854 46.73 22.54 32.53
C GLU A 854 45.20 22.50 32.36
N LEU A 855 44.60 23.68 32.26
CA LEU A 855 43.24 23.89 31.82
C LEU A 855 43.28 24.72 30.53
N ALA A 856 42.81 24.15 29.44
CA ALA A 856 42.65 24.86 28.18
C ALA A 856 41.18 24.86 27.75
N GLY A 857 40.79 25.84 26.95
CA GLY A 857 39.50 25.82 26.27
C GLY A 857 39.55 26.53 24.93
N SER A 858 38.63 26.20 24.04
CA SER A 858 38.44 26.90 22.77
C SER A 858 36.97 27.12 22.47
N PHE A 859 36.68 28.19 21.73
CA PHE A 859 35.36 28.50 21.21
C PHE A 859 35.50 29.15 19.83
N ALA A 860 34.55 28.87 18.94
CA ALA A 860 34.54 29.42 17.60
C ALA A 860 33.70 30.70 17.52
N THR A 861 34.10 31.59 16.61
CA THR A 861 33.30 32.69 16.07
C THR A 861 33.20 32.50 14.55
N ASP A 862 32.53 33.41 13.85
CA ASP A 862 32.37 33.33 12.39
C ASP A 862 33.70 33.44 11.62
N THR A 863 34.71 34.10 12.20
CA THR A 863 35.99 34.41 11.52
C THR A 863 37.24 33.88 12.24
N ALA A 864 37.11 33.39 13.47
CA ALA A 864 38.24 32.94 14.27
C ALA A 864 37.87 31.86 15.29
N ARG A 865 38.81 30.99 15.65
CA ARG A 865 38.73 30.18 16.86
C ARG A 865 39.60 30.83 17.95
N LEU A 866 38.98 31.18 19.06
CA LEU A 866 39.68 31.73 20.22
C LEU A 866 39.99 30.58 21.19
N LYS A 867 41.25 30.48 21.62
CA LYS A 867 41.73 29.50 22.60
C LYS A 867 42.28 30.22 23.81
N PHE A 868 42.11 29.64 24.99
CA PHE A 868 42.83 30.03 26.19
C PHE A 868 43.54 28.82 26.78
N ARG A 869 44.66 29.06 27.47
CA ARG A 869 45.44 28.06 28.20
C ARG A 869 45.87 28.67 29.52
N VAL A 870 45.60 27.97 30.62
CA VAL A 870 46.13 28.23 31.95
C VAL A 870 46.91 26.98 32.37
N ALA A 871 48.17 27.11 32.75
CA ALA A 871 48.97 26.00 33.24
C ALA A 871 49.72 26.36 34.52
N HIS A 872 49.87 25.37 35.40
CA HIS A 872 50.67 25.43 36.61
C HIS A 872 51.70 24.30 36.52
N ASN A 873 52.98 24.65 36.49
CA ASN A 873 54.08 23.73 36.27
C ASN A 873 54.94 23.66 37.54
N ASN A 874 54.95 22.52 38.21
CA ASN A 874 55.90 22.23 39.28
C ASN A 874 57.27 21.87 38.69
N LEU A 875 58.33 22.49 39.21
CA LEU A 875 59.70 22.40 38.74
C LEU A 875 60.56 21.69 39.79
N SER A 876 61.30 20.66 39.40
CA SER A 876 62.27 19.99 40.28
C SER A 876 63.43 19.42 39.48
N SER A 877 64.58 19.18 40.11
CA SER A 877 65.72 18.56 39.42
C SER A 877 66.66 17.85 40.38
N ASP A 878 67.35 16.83 39.87
CA ASP A 878 68.40 16.14 40.60
C ASP A 878 69.79 16.77 40.35
N GLY A 879 69.96 17.51 39.25
CA GLY A 879 71.23 18.15 38.84
C GLY A 879 71.21 19.68 38.83
N LEU A 880 70.02 20.29 38.94
CA LEU A 880 69.79 21.74 38.94
C LEU A 880 69.19 22.22 40.29
N GLN A 881 69.43 21.51 41.39
CA GLN A 881 68.77 21.73 42.69
C GLN A 881 68.79 23.19 43.19
N VAL A 882 69.94 23.86 43.11
CA VAL A 882 70.10 25.28 43.49
C VAL A 882 69.11 26.21 42.77
N LEU A 883 68.67 25.87 41.55
CA LEU A 883 67.67 26.63 40.81
C LEU A 883 66.26 26.37 41.34
N THR A 884 65.92 25.11 41.57
CA THR A 884 64.56 24.69 41.94
C THR A 884 64.22 25.00 43.39
N ASP A 885 65.23 25.20 44.24
CA ASP A 885 65.05 25.71 45.62
C ASP A 885 64.62 27.19 45.65
N HIS A 886 64.91 27.96 44.59
CA HIS A 886 64.50 29.38 44.46
C HIS A 886 63.24 29.56 43.60
N VAL A 887 63.02 28.66 42.64
CA VAL A 887 61.81 28.62 41.80
C VAL A 887 61.34 27.16 41.66
N ASP A 888 60.35 26.82 42.49
CA ASP A 888 59.69 25.52 42.56
C ASP A 888 58.45 25.42 41.65
N ALA A 889 57.86 26.55 41.23
CA ALA A 889 56.71 26.58 40.34
C ALA A 889 56.69 27.78 39.37
N GLU A 890 56.06 27.57 38.21
CA GLU A 890 55.71 28.64 37.26
C GLU A 890 54.24 28.52 36.83
N ASN A 891 53.60 29.66 36.52
CA ASN A 891 52.23 29.73 36.03
C ASN A 891 52.20 30.37 34.64
N GLU A 892 51.50 29.77 33.70
CA GLU A 892 51.39 30.23 32.32
C GLU A 892 49.93 30.59 32.00
N LEU A 893 49.72 31.76 31.40
CA LEU A 893 48.47 32.16 30.76
C LEU A 893 48.77 32.48 29.30
N ALA A 894 48.04 31.86 28.37
CA ALA A 894 48.10 32.18 26.95
C ALA A 894 46.69 32.38 26.39
N LEU A 895 46.54 33.37 25.53
CA LEU A 895 45.37 33.64 24.71
C LEU A 895 45.78 33.54 23.25
N THR A 896 45.01 32.80 22.47
CA THR A 896 45.33 32.51 21.08
C THR A 896 44.14 32.79 20.18
N ALA A 897 44.36 33.50 19.08
CA ALA A 897 43.39 33.71 18.01
C ALA A 897 43.87 32.99 16.75
N GLU A 898 43.15 31.93 16.38
CA GLU A 898 43.31 31.20 15.12
C GLU A 898 42.33 31.81 14.09
N LEU A 899 42.83 32.70 13.23
CA LEU A 899 42.04 33.39 12.22
C LEU A 899 41.84 32.46 11.01
N GLN A 900 40.58 32.20 10.65
CA GLN A 900 40.23 31.38 9.49
C GLN A 900 40.14 32.27 8.23
N GLN A 901 41.29 32.74 7.74
CA GLN A 901 41.36 33.33 6.39
C GLN A 901 41.37 32.23 5.33
N GLN A 902 40.66 32.47 4.21
CA GLN A 902 40.08 31.44 3.33
C GLN A 902 41.09 30.55 2.56
N ALA A 903 42.39 30.86 2.60
CA ALA A 903 43.47 30.03 2.05
C ALA A 903 44.65 29.80 3.01
N ASP A 904 44.80 30.69 4.00
CA ASP A 904 46.04 30.90 4.74
C ASP A 904 45.75 31.00 6.25
N PRO A 905 45.92 29.94 7.05
CA PRO A 905 45.67 30.01 8.49
C PRO A 905 46.71 30.90 9.18
N VAL A 906 46.23 31.75 10.09
CA VAL A 906 47.06 32.62 10.93
C VAL A 906 46.72 32.36 12.40
N GLU A 907 47.71 31.93 13.19
CA GLU A 907 47.57 31.75 14.64
C GLU A 907 48.41 32.80 15.38
N ILE A 908 47.73 33.65 16.15
CA ILE A 908 48.36 34.71 16.96
C ILE A 908 48.20 34.33 18.43
N THR A 909 49.30 34.12 19.14
CA THR A 909 49.29 33.85 20.59
C THR A 909 49.95 34.99 21.36
N LEU A 910 49.29 35.45 22.42
CA LEU A 910 49.84 36.39 23.40
C LEU A 910 49.75 35.75 24.79
N GLY A 911 50.82 35.84 25.58
CA GLY A 911 50.83 35.18 26.88
C GLY A 911 51.84 35.72 27.89
N ALA A 912 51.75 35.18 29.09
CA ALA A 912 52.60 35.48 30.23
C ALA A 912 52.98 34.19 30.97
N ASN A 913 54.26 34.04 31.30
CA ASN A 913 54.77 32.99 32.18
C ASN A 913 55.34 33.64 33.45
N ALA A 914 54.60 33.52 34.55
CA ALA A 914 54.89 34.16 35.84
C ALA A 914 55.56 33.19 36.82
N ARG A 915 56.60 33.68 37.49
CA ARG A 915 57.36 33.00 38.56
C ARG A 915 57.58 33.94 39.74
N THR A 916 58.08 33.39 40.84
CA THR A 916 58.52 34.12 42.04
C THR A 916 59.63 35.14 41.76
N ASP A 917 60.51 34.85 40.80
CA ASP A 917 61.67 35.67 40.43
C ASP A 917 61.37 36.70 39.32
N ASN A 918 60.67 36.29 38.25
CA ASN A 918 60.42 37.15 37.09
C ASN A 918 59.23 36.67 36.25
N THR A 919 58.49 37.59 35.63
CA THR A 919 57.39 37.30 34.69
C THR A 919 57.79 37.60 33.25
N LEU A 920 57.67 36.60 32.39
CA LEU A 920 58.05 36.66 30.98
C LEU A 920 56.79 36.85 30.12
N LEU A 921 56.65 37.98 29.44
CA LEU A 921 55.62 38.21 28.43
C LEU A 921 56.11 37.72 27.07
N PHE A 922 55.30 36.93 26.37
CA PHE A 922 55.66 36.32 25.09
C PHE A 922 54.58 36.51 24.02
N ALA A 923 54.99 36.45 22.76
CA ALA A 923 54.10 36.52 21.61
C ALA A 923 54.55 35.55 20.50
N ARG A 924 53.59 34.93 19.82
CA ARG A 924 53.83 34.08 18.65
C ARG A 924 52.90 34.46 17.50
N LEU A 925 53.43 34.41 16.28
CA LEU A 925 52.67 34.42 15.02
C LEU A 925 53.10 33.19 14.20
N ASP A 926 52.15 32.29 13.95
CA ASP A 926 52.29 31.23 12.95
C ASP A 926 51.40 31.62 11.75
N TRP A 927 51.96 31.65 10.53
CA TRP A 927 51.22 31.92 9.29
C TRP A 927 51.60 30.91 8.21
N ALA A 928 50.63 30.26 7.59
CA ALA A 928 50.84 29.42 6.42
C ALA A 928 50.24 30.06 5.17
N HIS A 929 50.96 29.98 4.04
CA HIS A 929 50.57 30.53 2.75
C HIS A 929 50.70 29.51 1.63
N ALA A 930 49.65 29.35 0.81
CA ALA A 930 49.71 28.49 -0.38
C ALA A 930 50.32 29.24 -1.57
N LEU A 931 51.47 28.77 -2.08
CA LEU A 931 52.16 29.38 -3.23
C LEU A 931 51.62 28.86 -4.55
N GLU A 932 51.45 27.54 -4.65
CA GLU A 932 50.94 26.81 -5.81
C GLU A 932 50.21 25.54 -5.31
N ALA A 933 49.52 24.81 -6.20
CA ALA A 933 48.78 23.59 -5.83
C ALA A 933 49.61 22.53 -5.06
N ASN A 934 50.92 22.49 -5.30
CA ASN A 934 51.85 21.53 -4.70
C ASN A 934 52.86 22.16 -3.71
N ASN A 935 52.77 23.47 -3.45
CA ASN A 935 53.79 24.23 -2.70
C ASN A 935 53.14 25.14 -1.64
N SER A 936 53.56 25.03 -0.37
CA SER A 936 53.14 25.95 0.70
C SER A 936 54.31 26.41 1.56
N MET A 937 54.18 27.60 2.15
CA MET A 937 55.20 28.27 2.95
C MET A 937 54.65 28.55 4.36
N HIS A 938 55.37 28.16 5.41
CA HIS A 938 55.04 28.49 6.80
C HIS A 938 56.05 29.49 7.37
N LEU A 939 55.56 30.51 8.06
CA LEU A 939 56.31 31.51 8.80
C LEU A 939 55.98 31.38 10.30
N ASP A 940 56.99 31.18 11.13
CA ASP A 940 56.89 31.12 12.60
C ASP A 940 57.76 32.22 13.23
N LEU A 941 57.10 33.19 13.86
CA LEU A 941 57.72 34.28 14.62
C LEU A 941 57.44 34.07 16.11
N GLN A 942 58.49 34.03 16.94
CA GLN A 942 58.38 33.90 18.40
C GLN A 942 59.18 35.02 19.06
N LEU A 943 58.59 35.63 20.09
CA LEU A 943 59.20 36.71 20.87
C LEU A 943 59.17 36.35 22.35
N HIS A 944 60.34 36.30 22.96
CA HIS A 944 60.56 35.95 24.37
C HIS A 944 59.92 34.62 24.82
N ASN A 945 59.80 33.64 23.92
CA ASN A 945 59.21 32.35 24.23
C ASN A 945 60.14 31.50 25.11
N LEU A 946 59.57 30.61 25.93
CA LEU A 946 60.35 29.58 26.62
C LEU A 946 60.90 28.56 25.62
N SER A 947 62.16 28.16 25.80
CA SER A 947 62.86 27.25 24.88
C SER A 947 63.15 25.90 25.53
N ASP A 948 62.66 24.83 24.91
CA ASP A 948 62.90 23.44 25.32
C ASP A 948 64.16 22.84 24.63
N LEU A 949 65.12 23.66 24.18
CA LEU A 949 66.34 23.13 23.53
C LEU A 949 67.31 22.47 24.53
N THR A 950 67.42 23.02 25.74
CA THR A 950 68.19 22.43 26.86
C THR A 950 67.44 22.64 28.18
N PRO A 951 67.62 21.76 29.19
CA PRO A 951 66.96 21.91 30.49
C PRO A 951 67.32 23.21 31.21
N ALA A 952 68.57 23.66 31.06
CA ALA A 952 69.04 24.89 31.68
C ALA A 952 68.44 26.13 30.99
N LEU A 953 68.40 26.17 29.65
CA LEU A 953 67.80 27.29 28.90
C LEU A 953 66.31 27.41 29.21
N ARG A 954 65.59 26.29 29.32
CA ARG A 954 64.17 26.25 29.68
C ARG A 954 63.87 26.88 31.05
N LEU A 955 64.85 26.89 31.96
CA LEU A 955 64.69 27.37 33.32
C LEU A 955 65.18 28.81 33.53
N VAL A 956 66.17 29.30 32.76
CA VAL A 956 66.78 30.63 32.97
C VAL A 956 66.65 31.60 31.80
N GLY A 957 66.22 31.12 30.63
CA GLY A 957 66.23 31.90 29.38
C GLY A 957 64.89 32.04 28.69
N SER A 958 64.94 32.77 27.59
CA SER A 958 63.91 32.98 26.59
C SER A 958 64.54 32.94 25.20
N GLN A 959 63.70 32.73 24.18
CA GLN A 959 64.09 32.61 22.79
C GLN A 959 63.23 33.51 21.90
N ASP A 960 63.90 34.30 21.07
CA ASP A 960 63.31 34.94 19.90
C ASP A 960 63.64 34.06 18.68
N LYS A 961 62.67 33.88 17.79
CA LYS A 961 62.79 32.98 16.62
C LYS A 961 62.09 33.59 15.41
N VAL A 962 62.71 33.48 14.25
CA VAL A 962 62.10 33.77 12.94
C VAL A 962 62.41 32.58 12.03
N ALA A 963 61.41 31.79 11.68
CA ALA A 963 61.57 30.59 10.87
C ALA A 963 60.67 30.57 9.64
N TRP A 964 61.23 30.06 8.54
CA TRP A 964 60.58 29.89 7.24
C TRP A 964 60.70 28.42 6.84
N VAL A 965 59.59 27.79 6.51
CA VAL A 965 59.54 26.38 6.06
C VAL A 965 58.79 26.29 4.74
N LEU A 966 59.40 25.68 3.72
CA LEU A 966 58.77 25.38 2.45
C LEU A 966 58.38 23.91 2.41
N HIS A 967 57.11 23.61 2.15
CA HIS A 967 56.57 22.28 1.93
C HIS A 967 56.31 22.05 0.43
N HIS A 968 56.61 20.84 -0.05
CA HIS A 968 56.40 20.42 -1.43
C HIS A 968 55.73 19.04 -1.49
N THR A 969 54.61 18.94 -2.19
CA THR A 969 53.88 17.68 -2.44
C THR A 969 54.20 17.18 -3.86
N ALA A 970 55.08 16.18 -3.95
CA ALA A 970 55.48 15.60 -5.24
C ALA A 970 54.45 14.60 -5.78
N SER A 971 53.67 13.97 -4.90
CA SER A 971 52.51 13.11 -5.22
C SER A 971 51.66 12.90 -3.97
N ASP A 972 50.45 12.34 -4.10
CA ASP A 972 49.54 11.95 -3.00
C ASP A 972 50.18 11.04 -1.92
N SER A 973 51.38 10.52 -2.17
CA SER A 973 52.13 9.65 -1.25
C SER A 973 53.56 10.09 -0.99
N LEU A 974 54.00 11.28 -1.43
CA LEU A 974 55.37 11.78 -1.24
C LEU A 974 55.38 13.29 -1.00
N VAL A 975 55.80 13.70 0.20
CA VAL A 975 55.86 15.09 0.66
C VAL A 975 57.26 15.38 1.19
N GLY A 976 57.81 16.56 0.89
CA GLY A 976 59.07 17.04 1.45
C GLY A 976 58.92 18.41 2.11
N HIS A 977 59.83 18.75 3.03
CA HIS A 977 59.95 20.11 3.53
C HIS A 977 61.41 20.51 3.81
N VAL A 978 61.68 21.82 3.72
CA VAL A 978 62.98 22.44 4.03
C VAL A 978 62.74 23.70 4.87
N GLY A 979 63.44 23.81 6.00
CA GLY A 979 63.30 24.90 6.96
C GLY A 979 64.61 25.65 7.23
N LEU A 980 64.51 26.96 7.43
CA LEU A 980 65.57 27.84 7.91
C LEU A 980 65.00 28.71 9.04
N ALA A 981 65.69 28.75 10.18
CA ALA A 981 65.35 29.64 11.30
C ALA A 981 66.55 30.48 11.73
N TRP A 982 66.33 31.76 12.00
CA TRP A 982 67.18 32.59 12.85
C TRP A 982 66.69 32.50 14.29
N GLN A 983 67.61 32.48 15.24
CA GLN A 983 67.31 32.33 16.67
C GLN A 983 68.21 33.25 17.50
N GLN A 984 67.63 33.92 18.50
CA GLN A 984 68.35 34.63 19.55
C GLN A 984 67.90 34.12 20.91
N PHE A 985 68.85 33.97 21.82
CA PHE A 985 68.65 33.48 23.18
C PHE A 985 69.01 34.58 24.17
N ASN A 986 68.10 34.88 25.08
CA ASN A 986 68.29 35.87 26.14
C ASN A 986 67.99 35.20 27.50
N SER A 987 68.41 35.81 28.61
CA SER A 987 67.93 35.46 29.93
C SER A 987 66.46 35.89 30.09
N ARG A 988 65.76 35.40 31.12
CA ARG A 988 64.41 35.90 31.46
C ARG A 988 64.38 37.43 31.70
N SER A 989 65.50 38.07 32.04
CA SER A 989 65.61 39.52 32.24
C SER A 989 65.94 40.31 30.96
N GLY A 990 66.17 39.61 29.83
CA GLY A 990 66.51 40.22 28.54
C GLY A 990 68.02 40.34 28.25
N VAL A 991 68.89 39.73 29.05
CA VAL A 991 70.35 39.77 28.80
C VAL A 991 70.75 38.71 27.78
N PHE A 992 71.48 39.10 26.73
CA PHE A 992 71.90 38.22 25.64
C PHE A 992 72.74 37.01 26.13
N LEU A 993 72.37 35.81 25.67
CA LEU A 993 73.06 34.54 25.93
C LEU A 993 73.72 33.95 24.67
N GLY A 994 73.14 34.19 23.49
CA GLY A 994 73.67 33.74 22.21
C GLY A 994 72.71 33.97 21.05
N GLN A 995 73.18 33.74 19.83
CA GLN A 995 72.33 33.76 18.62
C GLN A 995 72.89 32.82 17.55
N GLY A 996 72.03 32.38 16.63
CA GLY A 996 72.44 31.46 15.58
C GLY A 996 71.38 31.22 14.53
N TYR A 997 71.63 30.16 13.76
CA TYR A 997 70.72 29.67 12.73
C TYR A 997 70.53 28.16 12.85
N ARG A 998 69.33 27.71 12.49
CA ARG A 998 68.96 26.30 12.36
C ARG A 998 68.53 26.03 10.92
N THR A 999 69.03 24.95 10.34
CA THR A 999 68.50 24.38 9.10
C THR A 999 67.91 23.00 9.36
N GLU A 1000 66.84 22.64 8.66
CA GLU A 1000 66.26 21.30 8.73
C GLU A 1000 65.62 20.90 7.40
N ALA A 1001 65.55 19.61 7.15
CA ALA A 1001 64.90 19.05 5.96
C ALA A 1001 64.34 17.66 6.26
N ALA A 1002 63.21 17.33 5.63
CA ALA A 1002 62.67 15.98 5.65
C ALA A 1002 61.97 15.61 4.33
N LEU A 1003 61.86 14.30 4.10
CA LEU A 1003 61.14 13.69 3.00
C LEU A 1003 60.33 12.50 3.55
N GLU A 1004 59.02 12.52 3.37
CA GLU A 1004 58.06 11.55 3.89
C GLU A 1004 57.34 10.83 2.76
N LYS A 1005 57.32 9.49 2.84
CA LYS A 1005 56.63 8.58 1.93
C LYS A 1005 55.49 7.88 2.67
N THR A 1006 54.27 8.04 2.20
CA THR A 1006 53.12 7.23 2.66
C THR A 1006 53.18 5.86 1.97
N LEU A 1007 53.09 4.80 2.77
CA LEU A 1007 53.12 3.39 2.33
C LEU A 1007 51.73 2.74 2.38
N SER A 1008 50.86 3.16 3.31
CA SER A 1008 49.45 2.76 3.36
C SER A 1008 48.55 3.98 3.59
N THR A 1009 47.54 4.13 2.74
CA THR A 1009 46.46 5.12 2.88
C THR A 1009 45.17 4.53 3.47
N THR A 1010 45.06 3.20 3.58
CA THR A 1010 43.99 2.53 4.32
C THR A 1010 44.43 2.27 5.76
N GLU A 1011 43.48 2.13 6.69
CA GLU A 1011 43.85 1.88 8.09
C GLU A 1011 44.62 0.55 8.27
N PRO A 1012 45.72 0.54 9.05
CA PRO A 1012 46.37 1.69 9.67
C PRO A 1012 47.17 2.52 8.65
N HIS A 1013 47.02 3.85 8.72
CA HIS A 1013 47.81 4.77 7.90
C HIS A 1013 49.28 4.67 8.29
N TRP A 1014 50.16 4.45 7.32
CA TRP A 1014 51.58 4.19 7.56
C TRP A 1014 52.46 5.07 6.67
N SER A 1015 53.38 5.81 7.28
CA SER A 1015 54.39 6.61 6.58
C SER A 1015 55.80 6.38 7.12
N VAL A 1016 56.80 6.67 6.28
CA VAL A 1016 58.24 6.61 6.58
C VAL A 1016 58.88 7.95 6.19
N ARG A 1017 59.67 8.54 7.09
CA ARG A 1017 60.36 9.82 6.89
C ARG A 1017 61.88 9.69 6.95
N LEU A 1018 62.59 10.30 6.02
CA LEU A 1018 64.01 10.65 6.14
C LEU A 1018 64.09 12.10 6.64
N SER A 1019 64.91 12.40 7.64
CA SER A 1019 64.95 13.74 8.24
C SER A 1019 66.31 14.08 8.85
N GLY A 1020 66.65 15.36 8.87
CA GLY A 1020 67.84 15.87 9.56
C GLY A 1020 67.76 17.36 9.86
N SER A 1021 68.53 17.80 10.86
CA SER A 1021 68.59 19.20 11.30
C SER A 1021 70.00 19.58 11.75
N SER A 1022 70.32 20.88 11.73
CA SER A 1022 71.57 21.42 12.25
C SER A 1022 71.40 22.82 12.81
N ASP A 1023 71.73 23.00 14.09
CA ASP A 1023 71.81 24.26 14.81
C ASP A 1023 73.28 24.74 14.85
N ASN A 1024 73.53 26.04 14.61
CA ASN A 1024 74.84 26.66 14.69
C ASN A 1024 74.75 28.05 15.35
N ASN A 1025 75.24 28.14 16.58
CA ASN A 1025 75.02 29.21 17.54
C ASN A 1025 76.34 29.84 18.02
N ARG A 1026 76.44 31.16 17.92
CA ARG A 1026 77.45 31.98 18.58
C ARG A 1026 76.96 32.33 19.97
N LEU A 1027 77.70 31.87 20.97
CA LEU A 1027 77.38 32.09 22.39
C LEU A 1027 78.03 33.39 22.90
N ALA A 1028 77.50 33.94 24.00
CA ALA A 1028 78.17 34.99 24.76
C ALA A 1028 79.48 34.47 25.40
N ASP A 1029 80.39 35.38 25.78
CA ASP A 1029 81.70 35.01 26.34
C ASP A 1029 81.62 34.31 27.72
N GLY A 1030 80.50 34.44 28.42
CA GLY A 1030 80.24 33.81 29.72
C GLY A 1030 78.76 33.87 30.10
N LEU A 1031 78.42 33.32 31.27
CA LEU A 1031 77.08 33.49 31.86
C LEU A 1031 76.95 34.90 32.45
N PRO A 1032 75.89 35.66 32.13
CA PRO A 1032 75.67 36.98 32.73
C PRO A 1032 75.24 36.88 34.20
N SER A 1033 75.44 37.97 34.94
CA SER A 1033 75.34 38.02 36.41
C SER A 1033 73.93 37.82 36.98
N ASP A 1034 72.89 37.97 36.15
CA ASP A 1034 71.50 37.68 36.50
C ASP A 1034 71.20 36.17 36.49
N VAL A 1035 72.00 35.38 35.78
CA VAL A 1035 71.89 33.91 35.67
C VAL A 1035 72.96 33.19 36.50
N SER A 1036 74.16 33.77 36.63
CA SER A 1036 75.29 33.13 37.33
C SER A 1036 75.22 33.30 38.85
N GLY A 1037 75.24 32.21 39.62
CA GLY A 1037 75.44 32.21 41.07
C GLY A 1037 74.20 32.53 41.93
N SER A 1038 73.17 33.15 41.36
CA SER A 1038 71.82 33.27 41.94
C SER A 1038 70.93 32.09 41.55
N LEU A 1039 71.01 31.71 40.28
CA LEU A 1039 70.24 30.64 39.67
C LEU A 1039 71.16 29.44 39.42
N LEU A 1040 72.00 29.45 38.37
CA LEU A 1040 72.79 28.26 38.00
C LEU A 1040 73.89 27.89 39.04
N PRO A 1041 74.10 26.57 39.32
CA PRO A 1041 75.20 26.09 40.16
C PRO A 1041 76.60 26.56 39.73
N ALA A 1042 77.49 26.75 40.71
CA ALA A 1042 78.88 27.11 40.47
C ALA A 1042 79.61 26.05 39.61
N GLY A 1043 80.13 26.46 38.45
CA GLY A 1043 80.81 25.59 37.48
C GLY A 1043 80.04 25.38 36.16
N GLN A 1044 78.77 25.78 36.08
CA GLN A 1044 78.03 25.87 34.81
C GLN A 1044 78.70 26.89 33.85
N THR A 1045 78.67 26.60 32.55
CA THR A 1045 79.14 27.53 31.50
C THR A 1045 78.03 27.81 30.49
N ILE A 1046 78.19 28.85 29.66
CA ILE A 1046 77.22 29.18 28.60
C ILE A 1046 76.96 28.00 27.63
N ARG A 1047 77.93 27.10 27.43
CA ARG A 1047 77.82 25.89 26.60
C ARG A 1047 76.94 24.80 27.21
N ASN A 1048 76.72 24.85 28.52
CA ASN A 1048 75.77 23.96 29.21
C ASN A 1048 74.32 24.48 29.08
N VAL A 1049 74.14 25.79 28.84
CA VAL A 1049 72.83 26.42 28.63
C VAL A 1049 72.44 26.37 27.15
N ILE A 1050 73.35 26.64 26.22
CA ILE A 1050 73.06 26.63 24.78
C ILE A 1050 74.15 25.82 24.06
N ALA A 1051 73.75 24.82 23.28
CA ALA A 1051 74.67 24.10 22.40
C ALA A 1051 75.20 25.03 21.31
N SER A 1052 76.53 25.14 21.14
CA SER A 1052 77.09 25.94 20.04
C SER A 1052 76.83 25.31 18.68
N ASN A 1053 76.90 23.97 18.59
CA ASN A 1053 76.62 23.22 17.38
C ASN A 1053 75.88 21.95 17.80
N PHE A 1054 74.79 21.62 17.11
CA PHE A 1054 74.06 20.37 17.30
C PHE A 1054 73.48 19.94 15.96
N SER A 1055 73.65 18.69 15.55
CA SER A 1055 73.13 18.19 14.28
C SER A 1055 72.60 16.78 14.42
N THR A 1056 71.54 16.45 13.69
CA THR A 1056 70.92 15.12 13.67
C THR A 1056 70.59 14.70 12.26
N ALA A 1057 70.67 13.40 11.98
CA ALA A 1057 70.18 12.81 10.72
C ALA A 1057 69.71 11.38 10.96
N GLY A 1058 68.56 10.99 10.41
CA GLY A 1058 67.96 9.68 10.66
C GLY A 1058 66.69 9.40 9.87
N ILE A 1059 66.19 8.18 10.05
CA ILE A 1059 64.96 7.66 9.47
C ILE A 1059 63.92 7.41 10.56
N GLY A 1060 62.66 7.69 10.28
CA GLY A 1060 61.56 7.39 11.17
C GLY A 1060 60.35 6.84 10.45
N THR A 1061 59.37 6.37 11.21
CA THR A 1061 58.13 5.77 10.75
C THR A 1061 56.99 6.16 11.67
N THR A 1062 55.83 6.46 11.08
CA THR A 1062 54.61 6.84 11.80
C THR A 1062 53.49 5.89 11.42
N LEU A 1063 52.77 5.36 12.41
CA LEU A 1063 51.60 4.50 12.24
C LEU A 1063 50.41 5.13 12.97
N ASN A 1064 49.29 5.34 12.28
CA ASN A 1064 48.06 5.90 12.84
C ASN A 1064 46.85 5.01 12.55
N TRP A 1065 45.89 4.92 13.48
CA TRP A 1065 44.69 4.08 13.36
C TRP A 1065 43.45 4.71 14.03
N GLY A 1066 42.25 4.31 13.60
CA GLY A 1066 40.97 4.79 14.14
C GLY A 1066 40.62 6.23 13.75
N MET A 1067 41.17 6.74 12.65
CA MET A 1067 40.94 8.11 12.15
C MET A 1067 39.83 8.21 11.10
N SER A 1068 39.35 7.07 10.58
CA SER A 1068 38.43 6.97 9.42
C SER A 1068 37.20 7.88 9.45
N ASP A 1069 36.52 8.00 10.60
CA ASP A 1069 35.13 8.48 10.62
C ASP A 1069 34.99 9.99 10.83
N GLY A 1070 36.09 10.72 11.12
CA GLY A 1070 36.10 12.16 11.47
C GLY A 1070 35.41 12.53 12.80
N LEU A 1071 34.45 11.72 13.24
CA LEU A 1071 33.59 11.89 14.41
C LEU A 1071 34.23 11.45 15.73
N LEU A 1072 35.43 10.85 15.69
CA LEU A 1072 36.22 10.45 16.88
C LEU A 1072 35.45 9.53 17.87
N ARG A 1073 34.50 8.74 17.36
CA ARG A 1073 33.65 7.81 18.15
C ARG A 1073 34.31 6.47 18.45
N SER A 1074 35.44 6.18 17.82
CA SER A 1074 36.25 4.97 17.99
C SER A 1074 37.56 5.27 18.71
N THR A 1075 38.19 4.22 19.28
CA THR A 1075 39.53 4.33 19.86
C THR A 1075 40.56 4.51 18.75
N SER A 1076 41.28 5.63 18.79
CA SER A 1076 42.33 5.98 17.83
C SER A 1076 43.70 6.05 18.49
N GLY A 1077 44.76 6.03 17.70
CA GLY A 1077 46.11 6.19 18.24
C GLY A 1077 47.19 6.38 17.19
N MET A 1078 48.38 6.65 17.69
CA MET A 1078 49.60 6.94 16.95
C MET A 1078 50.78 6.20 17.59
N LEU A 1079 51.66 5.63 16.77
CA LEU A 1079 53.01 5.23 17.13
C LEU A 1079 54.00 5.88 16.16
N ASP A 1080 54.92 6.67 16.70
CA ASP A 1080 56.02 7.31 15.97
C ASP A 1080 57.35 6.80 16.51
N ALA A 1081 58.26 6.42 15.63
CA ALA A 1081 59.60 5.98 15.97
C ALA A 1081 60.63 6.56 15.00
N TRP A 1082 61.77 7.02 15.50
CA TRP A 1082 62.86 7.59 14.72
C TRP A 1082 64.20 7.11 15.26
N ALA A 1083 65.16 6.84 14.36
CA ALA A 1083 66.50 6.41 14.68
C ALA A 1083 67.52 7.01 13.69
N GLY A 1084 68.69 7.37 14.20
CA GLY A 1084 69.71 8.07 13.44
C GLY A 1084 71.00 8.29 14.24
N GLN A 1085 71.70 9.37 13.93
CA GLN A 1085 72.93 9.78 14.60
C GLN A 1085 72.88 11.26 14.99
N GLN A 1086 73.57 11.62 16.08
CA GLN A 1086 73.68 13.00 16.57
C GLN A 1086 75.13 13.45 16.71
N TRP A 1087 75.39 14.73 16.43
CA TRP A 1087 76.71 15.37 16.49
C TRP A 1087 76.64 16.64 17.36
N PRO A 1088 77.73 16.99 18.08
CA PRO A 1088 79.08 16.45 17.98
C PRO A 1088 79.39 15.20 18.81
N SER A 1089 78.47 14.68 19.63
CA SER A 1089 78.75 13.50 20.48
C SER A 1089 79.01 12.20 19.68
N ASN A 1090 78.55 12.15 18.43
CA ASN A 1090 78.69 11.01 17.51
C ASN A 1090 77.99 9.74 18.01
N GLU A 1091 76.94 9.91 18.82
CA GLU A 1091 76.15 8.85 19.43
C GLU A 1091 74.95 8.45 18.55
N ASN A 1092 74.46 7.22 18.78
CA ASN A 1092 73.21 6.76 18.19
C ASN A 1092 72.04 7.54 18.80
N ALA A 1093 71.20 8.10 17.94
CA ALA A 1093 70.11 8.98 18.28
C ALA A 1093 68.77 8.25 18.03
N TYR A 1094 67.83 8.31 18.96
CA TYR A 1094 66.54 7.65 18.83
C TYR A 1094 65.42 8.38 19.59
N ALA A 1095 64.20 8.30 19.04
CA ALA A 1095 63.00 8.86 19.61
C ALA A 1095 61.83 7.90 19.38
N VAL A 1096 60.97 7.73 20.38
CA VAL A 1096 59.72 6.98 20.29
C VAL A 1096 58.61 7.78 20.97
N ARG A 1097 57.46 7.89 20.32
CA ARG A 1097 56.24 8.49 20.87
C ARG A 1097 55.05 7.59 20.59
N ALA A 1098 54.23 7.35 21.61
CA ALA A 1098 52.98 6.61 21.49
C ALA A 1098 51.82 7.45 22.05
N GLY A 1099 50.65 7.35 21.43
CA GLY A 1099 49.43 8.01 21.88
C GLY A 1099 48.21 7.15 21.62
N ILE A 1100 47.26 7.17 22.55
CA ILE A 1100 45.94 6.54 22.40
C ILE A 1100 44.85 7.51 22.88
N HIS A 1101 43.76 7.57 22.12
CA HIS A 1101 42.60 8.41 22.35
C HIS A 1101 41.39 7.50 22.55
N ILE A 1102 40.76 7.59 23.72
CA ILE A 1102 39.66 6.71 24.13
C ILE A 1102 38.41 7.58 24.34
N PRO A 1103 37.32 7.36 23.59
CA PRO A 1103 36.05 8.02 23.84
C PRO A 1103 35.42 7.49 25.14
N LEU A 1104 34.90 8.38 25.97
CA LEU A 1104 34.25 8.04 27.25
C LEU A 1104 32.73 7.86 27.12
N ASN A 1105 32.14 8.23 25.99
CA ASN A 1105 30.72 8.11 25.72
C ASN A 1105 30.43 7.85 24.23
N ALA A 1106 29.28 7.24 23.94
CA ALA A 1106 28.86 6.90 22.58
C ALA A 1106 28.68 8.11 21.64
N THR A 1107 28.52 9.31 22.19
CA THR A 1107 28.44 10.57 21.43
C THR A 1107 29.80 11.14 21.05
N GLY A 1108 30.91 10.66 21.62
CA GLY A 1108 32.26 11.20 21.40
C GLY A 1108 32.51 12.59 22.01
N THR A 1109 31.61 13.10 22.86
CA THR A 1109 31.73 14.45 23.45
C THR A 1109 32.68 14.50 24.65
N ALA A 1110 33.05 13.36 25.23
CA ALA A 1110 34.09 13.27 26.25
C ALA A 1110 35.14 12.24 25.83
N ARG A 1111 36.44 12.56 25.94
CA ARG A 1111 37.54 11.66 25.58
C ARG A 1111 38.74 11.80 26.50
N VAL A 1112 39.49 10.71 26.67
CA VAL A 1112 40.81 10.70 27.32
C VAL A 1112 41.88 10.43 26.28
N ARG A 1113 42.88 11.30 26.19
CA ARG A 1113 44.13 11.05 25.48
C ARG A 1113 45.20 10.68 26.49
N LEU A 1114 45.83 9.53 26.29
CA LEU A 1114 47.06 9.13 26.96
C LEU A 1114 48.19 9.22 25.95
N GLU A 1115 49.29 9.89 26.31
CA GLU A 1115 50.49 9.94 25.47
C GLU A 1115 51.76 9.68 26.27
N GLY A 1116 52.75 9.10 25.62
CA GLY A 1116 54.09 8.87 26.17
C GLY A 1116 55.16 9.11 25.12
N HIS A 1117 56.31 9.62 25.55
CA HIS A 1117 57.49 9.77 24.70
C HIS A 1117 58.78 9.44 25.44
N TYR A 1118 59.79 9.05 24.68
CA TYR A 1118 61.17 8.83 25.11
C TYR A 1118 62.11 9.21 23.97
N THR A 1119 63.12 10.04 24.22
CA THR A 1119 64.18 10.31 23.25
C THR A 1119 65.51 10.62 23.94
N ASN A 1120 66.63 10.18 23.36
CA ASN A 1120 67.96 10.64 23.77
C ASN A 1120 68.50 11.79 22.89
N VAL A 1121 67.64 12.36 22.04
CA VAL A 1121 67.96 13.52 21.18
C VAL A 1121 67.70 14.80 21.96
N VAL A 1122 68.71 15.23 22.71
CA VAL A 1122 68.65 16.42 23.57
C VAL A 1122 69.81 17.35 23.23
N GLY A 1123 69.53 18.64 23.04
CA GLY A 1123 70.56 19.64 22.80
C GLY A 1123 71.38 19.91 24.07
N GLY A 1124 72.71 19.98 23.93
CA GLY A 1124 73.62 20.38 25.01
C GLY A 1124 74.56 19.27 25.47
N ALA A 1125 75.09 19.40 26.69
CA ALA A 1125 76.17 18.56 27.23
C ALA A 1125 75.66 17.42 28.14
N THR A 1126 74.43 16.94 27.95
CA THR A 1126 73.76 15.97 28.83
C THR A 1126 73.47 14.65 28.13
N ALA A 1127 74.00 13.54 28.65
CA ALA A 1127 73.75 12.19 28.11
C ALA A 1127 72.44 11.53 28.65
N GLN A 1128 71.53 12.31 29.23
CA GLN A 1128 70.27 11.81 29.78
C GLN A 1128 69.12 12.03 28.77
N ALA A 1129 68.21 11.06 28.72
CA ALA A 1129 67.05 11.12 27.83
C ALA A 1129 65.96 12.08 28.33
N ASP A 1130 65.23 12.68 27.39
CA ASP A 1130 63.94 13.32 27.62
C ASP A 1130 62.83 12.27 27.54
N ARG A 1131 61.96 12.23 28.54
CA ARG A 1131 60.85 11.28 28.61
C ARG A 1131 59.65 11.90 29.29
N GLY A 1132 58.45 11.51 28.91
CA GLY A 1132 57.26 11.99 29.59
C GLY A 1132 56.01 11.17 29.33
N LEU A 1133 55.03 11.35 30.22
CA LEU A 1133 53.71 10.76 30.17
C LEU A 1133 52.67 11.87 30.38
N GLY A 1134 51.60 11.84 29.59
CA GLY A 1134 50.51 12.81 29.63
C GLY A 1134 49.15 12.15 29.63
N MET A 1135 48.23 12.69 30.43
CA MET A 1135 46.80 12.39 30.37
C MET A 1135 46.04 13.70 30.16
N LEU A 1136 45.18 13.73 29.13
CA LEU A 1136 44.35 14.87 28.78
C LEU A 1136 42.89 14.40 28.70
N LEU A 1137 42.06 14.89 29.62
CA LEU A 1137 40.60 14.73 29.59
C LEU A 1137 40.01 15.91 28.82
N GLN A 1138 39.41 15.66 27.68
CA GLN A 1138 38.75 16.67 26.86
C GLN A 1138 37.24 16.46 26.86
N TYR A 1139 36.51 17.56 27.06
CA TYR A 1139 35.07 17.66 26.93
C TYR A 1139 34.71 18.66 25.82
N ARG A 1140 33.70 18.34 25.03
CA ARG A 1140 33.18 19.14 23.92
C ARG A 1140 31.69 19.40 24.15
N PHE A 1141 31.30 20.67 24.06
CA PHE A 1141 29.95 21.17 24.32
C PHE A 1141 29.11 21.21 23.04
#